data_AF-A0A7X4DVL9-F1
#
_entry.id   AF-A0A7X4DVL9-F1
#
_cell.length_a   1.000
_cell.length_b   1.000
_cell.length_c   1.000
_cell.angle_alpha   90.00
_cell.angle_beta   90.00
_cell.angle_gamma   90.00
#
_symmetry.space_group_name_H-M   'P 1'
#
loop_
_entity.id
_entity.type
_entity.pdbx_description
1 polymer ?
#
loop_
_entity_poly.entity_id
_entity_poly.type
_entity_poly.pdbx_seq_one_letter_code
_entity_poly.pdbx_strand_id
1 'polypeptide(L)'
;MSLDHESADALNERLTSDVGGTEIPVPISYDIIRLFSEGLYQSPHKAVEELVANSFDAGAELVSVVVPSPTSDETASGPLWVVDDGCGMDDDGFRQLWRVADSPKAGGEEQNGRRPIGQFGIGKLAAYVLAWRLTHISKSASGEFRYASMNFRAVTGSLNDPNAEPVRVRLHEISEAEAKALLSEIEASDPIMWERLFGEGASPTWTAAALQDFRELFKKLRPGRLGWVLRTGLPLVSNFTIHLNGTELEPSKADGDVLHEVVIGTESDRAANELKLSKVLDGVEIPGIDGVIRGSAKVFRDSLTSGKSSEQGRSHGYFVRVRGRVINLDDQLFGLDAMNHSAWARFAMEIEVDGLRDHLLSSREGVRDSDPIGVLRDYMHRCFNACRVVYDRESKRTLDEIEIDSILDKNPSPFLVDALAGAIRSDVHESTGGLYYLQTPELPADAAEAWLEETDGRLRDQAFSDFEIVSDEPQGQLCTYDAQTGLLSLNKDHPVGARLVTHATNELPAKLVAASEIMTYALLRNSGLQGYIVHDFFHDRDQILRRLAGEETMDVASVIRHLQVANEDDVAMERAVGRGFEIMSLDYEPAGGKGRPDGILRARLGRGLDGSRDYTVVYDAKTSGRDAIPASKVDVQALVSFADDEKAEYSLVVGHAFEGQDDPEAALNKRIRSSVESGNRVTALLTEDLITLVKLHYRFGLTFSELRSLFEDAHTIPETRDHVRALQESLESRGELPLRELLDALEREQEDQHSRPQINAARRNSDLLVEHTPEQLQAALKAVADLLGARWIDVDDQGYVRMEQSAAEISQELRRRLADALEIELQSMISST
;
A
#
# COMPACT_ATOMS: atom_id res chain seq x y z
N MET A 1 35.36 -19.00 18.47
CA MET A 1 36.57 -18.83 17.64
C MET A 1 36.78 -17.33 17.49
N SER A 2 37.64 -16.75 18.33
CA SER A 2 38.09 -15.37 18.18
C SER A 2 39.11 -15.33 17.04
N LEU A 3 38.85 -14.52 16.02
CA LEU A 3 39.87 -14.18 15.04
C LEU A 3 40.68 -13.03 15.63
N ASP A 4 41.95 -13.30 15.88
CA ASP A 4 42.94 -12.35 16.39
C ASP A 4 43.10 -11.16 15.43
N HIS A 5 42.92 -9.96 15.96
CA HIS A 5 43.20 -8.68 15.31
C HIS A 5 44.70 -8.31 15.31
N GLU A 6 45.61 -9.29 15.48
CA GLU A 6 47.06 -9.08 15.70
C GLU A 6 47.89 -8.74 14.45
N SER A 7 47.29 -8.43 13.30
CA SER A 7 48.07 -8.29 12.04
C SER A 7 48.35 -6.86 11.56
N ALA A 8 47.80 -5.82 12.18
CA ALA A 8 47.97 -4.44 11.67
C ALA A 8 49.32 -3.79 12.08
N ASP A 9 49.86 -4.12 13.26
CA ASP A 9 51.02 -3.41 13.83
C ASP A 9 52.39 -4.04 13.51
N ALA A 10 52.43 -5.28 12.99
CA ALA A 10 53.69 -6.00 12.74
C ALA A 10 54.60 -5.34 11.70
N LEU A 11 54.06 -4.50 10.82
CA LEU A 11 54.85 -3.76 9.83
C LEU A 11 55.54 -2.53 10.45
N ASN A 12 54.83 -1.80 11.32
CA ASN A 12 55.32 -0.58 11.94
C ASN A 12 56.54 -0.85 12.84
N GLU A 13 56.55 -1.97 13.57
CA GLU A 13 57.69 -2.38 14.39
C GLU A 13 58.93 -2.79 13.58
N ARG A 14 58.76 -3.09 12.29
CA ARG A 14 59.84 -3.52 11.37
C ARG A 14 60.39 -2.38 10.50
N LEU A 15 59.75 -1.21 10.51
CA LEU A 15 60.23 -0.02 9.79
C LEU A 15 61.31 0.68 10.61
N THR A 16 62.44 1.00 9.98
CA THR A 16 63.43 1.92 10.56
C THR A 16 62.84 3.31 10.66
N SER A 17 63.20 4.07 11.70
CA SER A 17 62.67 5.42 11.92
C SER A 17 62.84 6.33 10.70
N ASP A 18 61.85 7.20 10.45
CA ASP A 18 61.77 8.10 9.29
C ASP A 18 62.97 9.07 9.15
N VAL A 19 63.81 9.15 10.18
CA VAL A 19 64.97 10.03 10.27
C VAL A 19 66.18 9.50 9.48
N GLY A 20 66.19 8.21 9.09
CA GLY A 20 67.31 7.57 8.40
C GLY A 20 67.24 7.50 6.87
N GLY A 21 66.15 7.98 6.26
CA GLY A 21 65.89 7.89 4.82
C GLY A 21 66.37 9.10 4.02
N THR A 22 66.38 8.98 2.68
CA THR A 22 66.53 10.14 1.79
C THR A 22 65.23 10.93 1.76
N GLU A 23 65.29 12.24 2.01
CA GLU A 23 64.13 13.11 1.90
C GLU A 23 63.62 13.15 0.45
N ILE A 24 62.37 12.76 0.26
CA ILE A 24 61.65 12.87 -1.02
C ILE A 24 60.65 14.02 -0.85
N PRO A 25 60.84 15.19 -1.50
CA PRO A 25 59.85 16.26 -1.45
C PRO A 25 58.55 15.78 -2.11
N VAL A 26 57.41 16.10 -1.50
CA VAL A 26 56.09 15.79 -2.03
C VAL A 26 55.49 17.07 -2.63
N PRO A 27 55.67 17.33 -3.94
CA PRO A 27 55.09 18.52 -4.54
C PRO A 27 53.59 18.36 -4.74
N ILE A 28 52.85 19.45 -4.55
CA ILE A 28 51.39 19.50 -4.72
C ILE A 28 51.06 20.31 -5.98
N SER A 29 50.36 19.70 -6.94
CA SER A 29 49.86 20.37 -8.15
C SER A 29 48.72 21.34 -7.84
N TYR A 30 48.61 22.43 -8.61
CA TYR A 30 47.45 23.34 -8.56
C TYR A 30 46.12 22.69 -8.93
N ASP A 31 46.14 21.49 -9.53
CA ASP A 31 44.94 20.68 -9.81
C ASP A 31 44.16 20.31 -8.56
N ILE A 32 44.83 20.32 -7.40
CA ILE A 32 44.20 20.09 -6.10
C ILE A 32 43.08 21.10 -5.82
N ILE A 33 43.19 22.34 -6.33
CA ILE A 33 42.15 23.36 -6.22
C ILE A 33 40.90 22.90 -6.96
N ARG A 34 41.04 22.40 -8.19
CA ARG A 34 39.92 21.88 -8.97
C ARG A 34 39.29 20.67 -8.28
N LEU A 35 40.11 19.68 -7.91
CA LEU A 35 39.64 18.43 -7.32
C LEU A 35 38.90 18.65 -5.99
N PHE A 36 39.41 19.52 -5.11
CA PHE A 36 38.69 19.88 -3.89
C PHE A 36 37.44 20.70 -4.18
N SER A 37 37.52 21.74 -5.02
CA SER A 37 36.36 22.57 -5.34
C SER A 37 35.19 21.75 -5.91
N GLU A 38 35.44 20.91 -6.92
CA GLU A 38 34.42 20.09 -7.59
C GLU A 38 33.88 18.97 -6.69
N GLY A 39 34.72 18.41 -5.81
CA GLY A 39 34.29 17.40 -4.84
C GLY A 39 33.49 17.96 -3.66
N LEU A 40 33.82 19.17 -3.21
CA LEU A 40 33.21 19.79 -2.02
C LEU A 40 31.93 20.56 -2.32
N TYR A 41 31.83 21.19 -3.48
CA TYR A 41 30.73 22.09 -3.82
C TYR A 41 29.98 21.59 -5.06
N GLN A 42 28.93 20.79 -4.84
CA GLN A 42 28.08 20.29 -5.92
C GLN A 42 26.83 21.15 -6.17
N SER A 43 26.49 22.03 -5.25
CA SER A 43 25.33 22.93 -5.33
C SER A 43 25.77 24.37 -5.56
N PRO A 44 25.25 25.06 -6.60
CA PRO A 44 25.61 26.46 -6.84
C PRO A 44 25.09 27.38 -5.73
N HIS A 45 23.93 27.06 -5.15
CA HIS A 45 23.33 27.80 -4.04
C HIS A 45 24.21 27.79 -2.80
N LYS A 46 24.79 26.62 -2.50
CA LYS A 46 25.70 26.39 -1.39
C LYS A 46 27.03 27.10 -1.56
N ALA A 47 27.53 27.13 -2.79
CA ALA A 47 28.72 27.90 -3.10
C ALA A 47 28.52 29.41 -2.87
N VAL A 48 27.32 29.95 -3.12
CA VAL A 48 26.98 31.34 -2.76
C VAL A 48 26.81 31.50 -1.24
N GLU A 49 26.17 30.55 -0.55
CA GLU A 49 26.03 30.54 0.91
C GLU A 49 27.40 30.67 1.61
N GLU A 50 28.44 29.99 1.13
CA GLU A 50 29.80 30.10 1.69
C GLU A 50 30.39 31.50 1.56
N LEU A 51 30.03 32.26 0.53
CA LEU A 51 30.46 33.66 0.40
C LEU A 51 29.71 34.54 1.40
N VAL A 52 28.41 34.34 1.57
CA VAL A 52 27.59 35.05 2.56
C VAL A 52 28.02 34.72 3.99
N ALA A 53 28.43 33.48 4.26
CA ALA A 53 28.99 33.08 5.55
C ALA A 53 30.29 33.83 5.88
N ASN A 54 31.08 34.23 4.88
CA ASN A 54 32.26 35.06 5.14
C ASN A 54 31.87 36.47 5.59
N SER A 55 30.77 37.02 5.06
CA SER A 55 30.21 38.30 5.50
C SER A 55 29.68 38.22 6.94
N PHE A 56 29.05 37.09 7.31
CA PHE A 56 28.68 36.81 8.70
C PHE A 56 29.89 36.81 9.62
N ASP A 57 30.95 36.07 9.25
CA ASP A 57 32.20 36.02 10.01
C ASP A 57 32.91 37.38 10.10
N ALA A 58 32.70 38.27 9.12
CA ALA A 58 33.26 39.61 9.08
C ALA A 58 32.52 40.61 9.98
N GLY A 59 31.47 40.16 10.68
CA GLY A 59 30.69 41.01 11.58
C GLY A 59 29.77 41.99 10.87
N ALA A 60 29.44 41.77 9.59
CA ALA A 60 28.52 42.59 8.81
C ALA A 60 27.12 42.62 9.44
N GLU A 61 26.46 43.77 9.45
CA GLU A 61 25.05 43.89 9.84
C GLU A 61 24.12 43.64 8.65
N LEU A 62 24.57 43.99 7.45
CA LEU A 62 23.84 43.85 6.20
C LEU A 62 24.72 43.16 5.15
N VAL A 63 24.18 42.13 4.52
CA VAL A 63 24.74 41.51 3.33
C VAL A 63 23.72 41.49 2.21
N SER A 64 24.13 41.89 1.01
CA SER A 64 23.31 41.86 -0.20
C SER A 64 23.88 40.88 -1.22
N VAL A 65 23.01 40.00 -1.72
CA VAL A 65 23.30 39.10 -2.82
C VAL A 65 22.55 39.58 -4.06
N VAL A 66 23.28 39.96 -5.10
CA VAL A 66 22.70 40.40 -6.37
C VAL A 66 22.99 39.34 -7.42
N VAL A 67 21.94 38.69 -7.91
CA VAL A 67 21.99 37.66 -8.94
C VAL A 67 21.64 38.31 -10.29
N PRO A 68 22.44 38.09 -11.35
CA PRO A 68 22.17 38.65 -12.67
C PRO A 68 20.87 38.05 -13.25
N SER A 69 19.98 38.91 -13.73
CA SER A 69 18.75 38.50 -14.41
C SER A 69 19.07 37.96 -15.83
N PRO A 70 18.45 36.86 -16.28
CA PRO A 70 18.58 36.43 -17.66
C PRO A 70 17.88 37.45 -18.57
N THR A 71 18.68 38.14 -19.39
CA THR A 71 18.16 38.88 -20.55
C THR A 71 17.59 37.90 -21.57
N SER A 72 16.70 38.36 -22.46
CA SER A 72 16.04 37.56 -23.50
C SER A 72 17.00 36.86 -24.48
N ASP A 73 18.29 37.20 -24.45
CA ASP A 73 19.37 36.46 -25.09
C ASP A 73 20.08 35.62 -24.03
N GLU A 74 20.18 34.30 -24.27
CA GLU A 74 20.50 33.20 -23.33
C GLU A 74 21.88 33.21 -22.63
N THR A 75 22.54 34.36 -22.50
CA THR A 75 23.75 34.54 -21.68
C THR A 75 23.50 35.62 -20.62
N ALA A 76 23.35 35.22 -19.35
CA ALA A 76 23.40 36.16 -18.23
C ALA A 76 24.71 36.97 -18.31
N SER A 77 24.61 38.27 -18.60
CA SER A 77 25.76 39.11 -18.97
C SER A 77 26.40 39.86 -17.80
N GLY A 78 25.76 39.87 -16.62
CA GLY A 78 26.24 40.59 -15.43
C GLY A 78 26.93 39.68 -14.40
N PRO A 79 27.82 40.22 -13.54
CA PRO A 79 28.36 39.52 -12.38
C PRO A 79 27.29 39.11 -11.35
N LEU A 80 27.60 38.09 -10.54
CA LEU A 80 26.90 37.83 -9.27
C LEU A 80 27.69 38.53 -8.17
N TRP A 81 27.00 39.34 -7.37
CA TRP A 81 27.61 40.08 -6.26
C TRP A 81 27.21 39.49 -4.91
N VAL A 82 28.17 39.43 -4.00
CA VAL A 82 27.95 39.31 -2.55
C VAL A 82 28.64 40.49 -1.89
N VAL A 83 27.87 41.35 -1.25
CA VAL A 83 28.32 42.66 -0.77
C VAL A 83 27.95 42.78 0.69
N ASP A 84 28.88 43.16 1.55
CA ASP A 84 28.67 43.29 2.99
C ASP A 84 29.27 44.55 3.56
N ASP A 85 28.75 44.98 4.71
CA ASP A 85 29.23 46.12 5.48
C ASP A 85 30.09 45.71 6.68
N GLY A 86 30.77 44.57 6.59
CA GLY A 86 31.62 44.02 7.64
C GLY A 86 32.95 44.78 7.79
N CYS A 87 33.92 44.15 8.44
CA CYS A 87 35.20 44.76 8.81
C CYS A 87 36.09 45.23 7.62
N GLY A 88 35.73 44.89 6.38
CA GLY A 88 36.54 45.20 5.20
C GLY A 88 37.88 44.46 5.20
N MET A 89 38.75 44.81 4.25
CA MET A 89 40.09 44.24 4.11
C MET A 89 41.12 45.32 3.75
N ASP A 90 42.25 45.29 4.45
CA ASP A 90 43.48 45.99 4.09
C ASP A 90 44.41 45.08 3.27
N ASP A 91 45.63 45.54 2.98
CA ASP A 91 46.63 44.81 2.21
C ASP A 91 46.96 43.42 2.81
N ASP A 92 47.05 43.31 4.14
CA ASP A 92 47.28 42.03 4.81
C ASP A 92 46.04 41.13 4.79
N GLY A 93 44.84 41.71 4.93
CA GLY A 93 43.57 41.01 4.72
C GLY A 93 43.45 40.39 3.34
N PHE A 94 43.82 41.12 2.28
CA PHE A 94 43.87 40.59 0.91
C PHE A 94 44.92 39.48 0.75
N ARG A 95 46.10 39.60 1.36
CA ARG A 95 47.11 38.53 1.34
C ARG A 95 46.61 37.27 2.04
N GLN A 96 45.96 37.42 3.18
CA GLN A 96 45.42 36.31 3.95
C GLN A 96 44.25 35.64 3.24
N LEU A 97 43.39 36.43 2.58
CA LEU A 97 42.30 35.92 1.75
C LEU A 97 42.80 34.89 0.74
N TRP A 98 43.93 35.14 0.07
CA TRP A 98 44.47 34.25 -0.96
C TRP A 98 45.35 33.09 -0.46
N ARG A 99 45.55 32.93 0.86
CA ARG A 99 46.17 31.71 1.43
C ARG A 99 45.17 30.57 1.47
N VAL A 100 45.48 29.43 0.86
CA VAL A 100 44.58 28.26 0.82
C VAL A 100 44.84 27.35 2.03
N ALA A 101 43.77 26.82 2.64
CA ALA A 101 43.83 25.90 3.79
C ALA A 101 44.48 26.46 5.07
N ASP A 102 44.59 27.78 5.19
CA ASP A 102 45.07 28.50 6.37
C ASP A 102 43.94 29.44 6.84
N SER A 103 43.51 29.31 8.10
CA SER A 103 42.45 30.15 8.67
C SER A 103 42.82 30.67 10.05
N PRO A 104 42.90 31.99 10.24
CA PRO A 104 43.11 32.58 11.56
C PRO A 104 41.88 32.41 12.47
N LYS A 105 40.71 32.10 11.88
CA LYS A 105 39.41 32.02 12.56
C LYS A 105 39.24 30.77 13.43
N ALA A 106 40.20 29.84 13.39
CA ALA A 106 40.22 28.66 14.25
C ALA A 106 40.22 29.03 15.75
N GLY A 107 40.80 30.19 16.12
CA GLY A 107 40.91 30.71 17.48
C GLY A 107 39.64 31.34 18.08
N GLY A 108 38.59 31.59 17.28
CA GLY A 108 37.25 31.88 17.79
C GLY A 108 36.98 33.27 18.40
N GLU A 109 37.74 34.31 18.04
CA GLU A 109 37.37 35.68 18.46
C GLU A 109 36.00 36.08 17.88
N GLU A 110 35.13 36.61 18.75
CA GLU A 110 33.78 37.05 18.38
C GLU A 110 33.85 38.39 17.64
N GLN A 111 33.26 38.43 16.43
CA GLN A 111 33.12 39.64 15.65
C GLN A 111 31.68 40.14 15.75
N ASN A 112 31.49 41.36 16.24
CA ASN A 112 30.16 41.94 16.48
C ASN A 112 29.24 40.99 17.29
N GLY A 113 29.80 40.41 18.36
CA GLY A 113 29.11 39.46 19.25
C GLY A 113 28.81 38.08 18.64
N ARG A 114 29.34 37.76 17.45
CA ARG A 114 29.12 36.51 16.74
C ARG A 114 30.39 35.68 16.64
N ARG A 115 30.26 34.38 16.89
CA ARG A 115 31.36 33.43 16.69
C ARG A 115 31.50 33.09 15.21
N PRO A 116 32.73 33.01 14.67
CA PRO A 116 32.93 32.60 13.29
C PRO A 116 32.39 31.19 13.01
N ILE A 117 31.75 31.05 11.85
CA ILE A 117 31.30 29.81 11.22
C ILE A 117 32.48 29.16 10.47
N GLY A 118 33.34 29.96 9.82
CA GLY A 118 34.47 29.46 9.05
C GLY A 118 35.59 28.82 9.88
N GLN A 119 36.11 27.67 9.42
CA GLN A 119 37.20 26.93 10.09
C GLN A 119 38.39 26.59 9.18
N PHE A 120 38.15 26.13 7.96
CA PHE A 120 39.18 25.48 7.11
C PHE A 120 39.90 26.40 6.10
N GLY A 121 39.52 27.68 5.96
CA GLY A 121 40.18 28.61 5.01
C GLY A 121 39.95 28.34 3.51
N ILE A 122 39.04 27.42 3.17
CA ILE A 122 38.74 27.00 1.78
C ILE A 122 37.50 27.64 1.16
N GLY A 123 36.73 28.46 1.89
CA GLY A 123 35.43 28.98 1.41
C GLY A 123 35.48 29.76 0.08
N LYS A 124 36.58 30.46 -0.19
CA LYS A 124 36.82 31.13 -1.50
C LYS A 124 36.87 30.17 -2.69
N LEU A 125 37.17 28.89 -2.45
CA LEU A 125 37.19 27.85 -3.47
C LEU A 125 35.78 27.47 -3.93
N ALA A 126 34.75 27.87 -3.20
CA ALA A 126 33.36 27.80 -3.66
C ALA A 126 33.12 28.66 -4.91
N ALA A 127 33.82 29.79 -5.04
CA ALA A 127 33.72 30.62 -6.24
C ALA A 127 34.26 29.91 -7.49
N TYR A 128 35.22 28.99 -7.34
CA TYR A 128 35.79 28.24 -8.46
C TYR A 128 34.74 27.41 -9.21
N VAL A 129 33.80 26.77 -8.50
CA VAL A 129 32.78 25.93 -9.15
C VAL A 129 31.73 26.76 -9.88
N LEU A 130 31.53 28.01 -9.46
CA LEU A 130 30.54 28.93 -10.04
C LEU A 130 31.10 29.75 -11.20
N ALA A 131 32.35 30.20 -11.11
CA ALA A 131 32.89 31.26 -11.95
C ALA A 131 34.36 31.03 -12.30
N TRP A 132 34.78 31.51 -13.47
CA TRP A 132 36.19 31.57 -13.84
C TRP A 132 36.89 32.78 -13.25
N ARG A 133 36.17 33.81 -12.81
CA ARG A 133 36.77 35.01 -12.24
C ARG A 133 36.09 35.42 -10.93
N LEU A 134 36.91 35.70 -9.93
CA LEU A 134 36.50 36.20 -8.62
C LEU A 134 37.24 37.52 -8.35
N THR A 135 36.47 38.59 -8.18
CA THR A 135 36.99 39.93 -7.91
C THR A 135 36.50 40.38 -6.54
N HIS A 136 37.40 40.83 -5.67
CA HIS A 136 37.03 41.46 -4.40
C HIS A 136 37.38 42.95 -4.46
N ILE A 137 36.46 43.79 -4.02
CA ILE A 137 36.62 45.24 -3.84
C ILE A 137 36.31 45.50 -2.37
N SER A 138 37.13 46.25 -1.67
CA SER A 138 36.89 46.52 -0.24
C SER A 138 37.34 47.91 0.15
N LYS A 139 36.59 48.49 1.10
CA LYS A 139 36.97 49.68 1.85
C LYS A 139 37.46 49.25 3.23
N SER A 140 38.71 49.59 3.52
CA SER A 140 39.35 49.30 4.80
C SER A 140 39.04 50.37 5.86
N ALA A 141 39.32 50.09 7.13
CA ALA A 141 39.06 51.03 8.23
C ALA A 141 39.86 52.35 8.12
N SER A 142 40.95 52.37 7.34
CA SER A 142 41.71 53.59 7.02
C SER A 142 41.01 54.46 5.96
N GLY A 143 39.90 54.01 5.37
CA GLY A 143 39.18 54.69 4.30
C GLY A 143 39.72 54.44 2.90
N GLU A 144 40.74 53.58 2.75
CA GLU A 144 41.33 53.25 1.46
C GLU A 144 40.52 52.17 0.74
N PHE A 145 40.34 52.34 -0.58
CA PHE A 145 39.65 51.38 -1.44
C PHE A 145 40.68 50.55 -2.21
N ARG A 146 40.49 49.23 -2.18
CA ARG A 146 41.36 48.29 -2.91
C ARG A 146 40.54 47.25 -3.65
N TYR A 147 41.11 46.72 -4.74
CA TYR A 147 40.56 45.53 -5.38
C TYR A 147 41.64 44.53 -5.79
N ALA A 148 41.25 43.27 -5.83
CA ALA A 148 42.04 42.16 -6.36
C ALA A 148 41.14 41.23 -7.18
N SER A 149 41.62 40.79 -8.35
CA SER A 149 40.87 39.91 -9.24
C SER A 149 41.69 38.68 -9.61
N MET A 150 41.10 37.51 -9.43
CA MET A 150 41.69 36.21 -9.77
C MET A 150 40.91 35.58 -10.90
N ASN A 151 41.62 35.18 -11.97
CA ASN A 151 41.07 34.40 -13.07
C ASN A 151 41.57 32.95 -12.95
N PHE A 152 40.68 32.03 -12.58
CA PHE A 152 40.98 30.61 -12.40
C PHE A 152 41.40 29.89 -13.69
N ARG A 153 41.30 30.51 -14.87
CA ARG A 153 41.95 29.95 -16.08
C ARG A 153 43.48 29.96 -15.98
N ALA A 154 44.05 30.79 -15.12
CA ALA A 154 45.49 30.82 -14.86
C ALA A 154 46.01 29.56 -14.16
N VAL A 155 45.16 28.82 -13.43
CA VAL A 155 45.54 27.56 -12.76
C VAL A 155 45.29 26.31 -13.62
N THR A 156 44.52 26.40 -14.71
CA THR A 156 44.18 25.24 -15.56
C THR A 156 45.23 24.87 -16.60
N GLY A 157 46.25 25.71 -16.82
CA GLY A 157 47.29 25.48 -17.84
C GLY A 157 48.54 24.74 -17.32
N SER A 158 48.69 24.63 -16.00
CA SER A 158 49.86 24.02 -15.33
C SER A 158 49.51 22.66 -14.71
N LEU A 159 48.57 21.94 -15.34
CA LEU A 159 48.10 20.63 -14.91
C LEU A 159 49.30 19.68 -14.76
N ASN A 160 49.54 19.18 -13.56
CA ASN A 160 50.64 18.29 -13.18
C ASN A 160 52.09 18.80 -13.24
N ASP A 161 52.35 20.12 -13.29
CA ASP A 161 53.73 20.63 -13.15
C ASP A 161 54.05 20.99 -11.68
N PRO A 162 54.81 20.15 -10.95
CA PRO A 162 55.23 20.43 -9.58
C PRO A 162 56.16 21.66 -9.45
N ASN A 163 56.69 22.18 -10.56
CA ASN A 163 57.57 23.35 -10.60
C ASN A 163 56.88 24.61 -11.17
N ALA A 164 55.56 24.58 -11.36
CA ALA A 164 54.82 25.73 -11.89
C ALA A 164 55.04 26.98 -11.02
N GLU A 165 55.26 28.13 -11.66
CA GLU A 165 55.39 29.40 -10.92
C GLU A 165 54.12 29.70 -10.11
N PRO A 166 54.24 30.28 -8.90
CA PRO A 166 53.09 30.65 -8.11
C PRO A 166 52.17 31.63 -8.84
N VAL A 167 50.87 31.33 -8.82
CA VAL A 167 49.87 32.23 -9.39
C VAL A 167 49.81 33.53 -8.59
N ARG A 168 50.03 34.66 -9.27
CA ARG A 168 50.08 35.99 -8.66
C ARG A 168 48.77 36.73 -8.89
N VAL A 169 48.12 37.15 -7.81
CA VAL A 169 47.01 38.10 -7.84
C VAL A 169 47.55 39.50 -7.56
N ARG A 170 47.16 40.49 -8.38
CA ARG A 170 47.58 41.89 -8.19
C ARG A 170 46.57 42.61 -7.31
N LEU A 171 47.08 43.35 -6.33
CA LEU A 171 46.30 44.27 -5.51
C LEU A 171 46.41 45.67 -6.10
N HIS A 172 45.27 46.33 -6.23
CA HIS A 172 45.15 47.68 -6.79
C HIS A 172 44.54 48.59 -5.75
N GLU A 173 45.15 49.76 -5.52
CA GLU A 173 44.52 50.87 -4.80
C GLU A 173 43.76 51.73 -5.81
N ILE A 174 42.53 52.09 -5.45
CA ILE A 174 41.61 52.85 -6.29
C ILE A 174 40.99 54.00 -5.50
N SER A 175 40.51 55.01 -6.22
CA SER A 175 39.71 56.09 -5.67
C SER A 175 38.26 55.65 -5.40
N GLU A 176 37.54 56.39 -4.56
CA GLU A 176 36.11 56.16 -4.34
C GLU A 176 35.29 56.27 -5.63
N ALA A 177 35.66 57.19 -6.54
CA ALA A 177 35.00 57.35 -7.83
C ALA A 177 35.15 56.10 -8.72
N GLU A 178 36.33 55.48 -8.73
CA GLU A 178 36.57 54.21 -9.41
C GLU A 178 35.83 53.06 -8.74
N ALA A 179 35.77 53.02 -7.41
CA ALA A 179 34.98 52.03 -6.67
C ALA A 179 33.48 52.13 -7.00
N LYS A 180 32.92 53.36 -7.03
CA LYS A 180 31.54 53.63 -7.46
C LYS A 180 31.29 53.16 -8.89
N ALA A 181 32.22 53.43 -9.81
CA ALA A 181 32.11 52.99 -11.19
C ALA A 181 32.12 51.45 -11.34
N LEU A 182 32.92 50.75 -10.53
CA LEU A 182 32.97 49.28 -10.55
C LEU A 182 31.73 48.62 -9.96
N LEU A 183 31.04 49.29 -9.02
CA LEU A 183 29.91 48.78 -8.26
C LEU A 183 28.56 49.33 -8.72
N SER A 184 28.52 50.10 -9.83
CA SER A 184 27.35 50.87 -10.25
C SER A 184 26.08 50.03 -10.49
N GLU A 185 26.22 48.74 -10.79
CA GLU A 185 25.09 47.82 -10.96
C GLU A 185 24.30 47.61 -9.65
N ILE A 186 24.93 47.78 -8.49
CA ILE A 186 24.29 47.66 -7.17
C ILE A 186 23.33 48.83 -6.95
N GLU A 187 23.63 50.03 -7.46
CA GLU A 187 22.77 51.22 -7.31
C GLU A 187 21.34 50.95 -7.80
N ALA A 188 21.20 50.25 -8.93
CA ALA A 188 19.90 49.88 -9.48
C ALA A 188 19.32 48.61 -8.83
N SER A 189 20.17 47.65 -8.45
CA SER A 189 19.73 46.31 -8.02
C SER A 189 19.42 46.20 -6.53
N ASP A 190 20.12 46.97 -5.70
CA ASP A 190 19.90 47.11 -4.26
C ASP A 190 20.28 48.53 -3.79
N PRO A 191 19.36 49.50 -3.95
CA PRO A 191 19.60 50.89 -3.56
C PRO A 191 19.91 51.06 -2.06
N ILE A 192 19.40 50.16 -1.21
CA ILE A 192 19.66 50.19 0.24
C ILE A 192 21.12 49.86 0.50
N MET A 193 21.63 48.81 -0.13
CA MET A 193 23.05 48.46 -0.02
C MET A 193 23.94 49.56 -0.62
N TRP A 194 23.55 50.17 -1.74
CA TRP A 194 24.29 51.28 -2.34
C TRP A 194 24.45 52.47 -1.38
N GLU A 195 23.36 52.89 -0.73
CA GLU A 195 23.39 53.94 0.29
C GLU A 195 24.27 53.54 1.49
N ARG A 196 24.25 52.25 1.88
CA ARG A 196 25.14 51.74 2.94
C ARG A 196 26.63 51.79 2.56
N LEU A 197 26.97 51.66 1.27
CA LEU A 197 28.36 51.71 0.80
C LEU A 197 28.89 53.14 0.60
N PHE A 198 28.03 54.04 0.09
CA PHE A 198 28.45 55.33 -0.49
C PHE A 198 27.58 56.55 -0.11
N GLY A 199 26.53 56.35 0.66
CA GLY A 199 25.58 57.38 1.09
C GLY A 199 26.07 58.29 2.22
N GLU A 200 25.20 59.15 2.73
CA GLU A 200 25.54 60.11 3.80
C GLU A 200 25.87 59.41 5.13
N GLY A 201 25.37 58.19 5.33
CA GLY A 201 25.65 57.31 6.48
C GLY A 201 26.48 56.08 6.12
N ALA A 202 27.30 56.15 5.06
CA ALA A 202 28.04 55.00 4.56
C ALA A 202 28.89 54.31 5.63
N SER A 203 28.92 52.99 5.61
CA SER A 203 29.74 52.20 6.53
C SER A 203 31.22 52.55 6.39
N PRO A 204 31.96 52.59 7.52
CA PRO A 204 33.38 52.90 7.51
C PRO A 204 34.19 51.83 6.76
N THR A 205 33.69 50.59 6.76
CA THR A 205 34.30 49.42 6.12
C THR A 205 33.24 48.60 5.40
N TRP A 206 33.65 47.89 4.34
CA TRP A 206 32.79 46.98 3.59
C TRP A 206 33.60 46.11 2.62
N THR A 207 33.01 45.02 2.14
CA THR A 207 33.58 44.16 1.08
C THR A 207 32.53 43.82 0.03
N ALA A 208 32.93 43.81 -1.24
CA ALA A 208 32.12 43.35 -2.36
C ALA A 208 32.89 42.27 -3.15
N ALA A 209 32.29 41.08 -3.27
CA ALA A 209 32.81 39.97 -4.06
C ALA A 209 31.96 39.79 -5.33
N ALA A 210 32.59 39.90 -6.50
CA ALA A 210 31.99 39.67 -7.82
C ALA A 210 32.45 38.35 -8.42
N LEU A 211 31.48 37.53 -8.83
CA LEU A 211 31.69 36.31 -9.60
C LEU A 211 31.35 36.58 -11.06
N GLN A 212 32.30 36.31 -11.94
CA GLN A 212 32.26 36.65 -13.36
C GLN A 212 32.76 35.49 -14.21
N ASP A 213 32.47 35.51 -15.52
CA ASP A 213 32.84 34.43 -16.44
C ASP A 213 32.30 33.07 -15.94
N PHE A 214 30.98 32.91 -15.81
CA PHE A 214 30.37 31.77 -15.15
C PHE A 214 30.68 30.41 -15.78
N ARG A 215 30.70 29.37 -14.95
CA ARG A 215 30.80 27.96 -15.35
C ARG A 215 29.42 27.33 -15.50
N GLU A 216 29.39 26.11 -16.03
CA GLU A 216 28.15 25.34 -16.23
C GLU A 216 27.32 25.15 -14.95
N LEU A 217 27.95 25.00 -13.78
CA LEU A 217 27.22 24.80 -12.53
C LEU A 217 26.32 26.01 -12.18
N PHE A 218 26.74 27.22 -12.55
CA PHE A 218 25.96 28.44 -12.33
C PHE A 218 24.60 28.41 -13.04
N LYS A 219 24.49 27.74 -14.19
CA LYS A 219 23.19 27.61 -14.92
C LYS A 219 22.12 26.88 -14.10
N LYS A 220 22.51 26.13 -13.06
CA LYS A 220 21.60 25.47 -12.12
C LYS A 220 21.16 26.38 -10.96
N LEU A 221 21.74 27.57 -10.82
CA LEU A 221 21.33 28.53 -9.81
C LEU A 221 19.88 28.97 -10.06
N ARG A 222 19.11 29.06 -9.00
CA ARG A 222 17.69 29.48 -9.00
C ARG A 222 17.50 30.46 -7.84
N PRO A 223 17.10 31.73 -8.09
CA PRO A 223 16.96 32.73 -7.03
C PRO A 223 16.03 32.32 -5.89
N GLY A 224 14.90 31.65 -6.18
CA GLY A 224 13.98 31.16 -5.13
C GLY A 224 14.65 30.19 -4.15
N ARG A 225 15.30 29.13 -4.67
CA ARG A 225 16.08 28.19 -3.84
C ARG A 225 17.26 28.87 -3.14
N LEU A 226 17.86 29.91 -3.75
CA LEU A 226 18.95 30.66 -3.10
C LEU A 226 18.42 31.43 -1.89
N GLY A 227 17.30 32.13 -2.05
CA GLY A 227 16.64 32.83 -0.96
C GLY A 227 16.34 31.90 0.21
N TRP A 228 15.88 30.68 -0.05
CA TRP A 228 15.66 29.70 1.01
C TRP A 228 16.93 29.17 1.66
N VAL A 229 17.96 28.81 0.87
CA VAL A 229 19.26 28.39 1.41
C VAL A 229 19.84 29.47 2.32
N LEU A 230 19.74 30.75 1.94
CA LEU A 230 20.26 31.85 2.74
C LEU A 230 19.44 32.08 4.03
N ARG A 231 18.11 31.94 3.98
CA ARG A 231 17.23 32.06 5.16
C ARG A 231 17.37 30.91 6.17
N THR A 232 17.69 29.71 5.68
CA THR A 232 17.74 28.50 6.52
C THR A 232 19.16 28.12 6.93
N GLY A 233 20.14 28.33 6.04
CA GLY A 233 21.51 27.89 6.20
C GLY A 233 22.27 28.68 7.24
N LEU A 234 21.98 29.97 7.42
CA LEU A 234 22.74 30.85 8.32
C LEU A 234 22.08 31.01 9.70
N PRO A 235 22.86 31.35 10.75
CA PRO A 235 22.31 31.60 12.09
C PRO A 235 21.29 32.73 12.09
N LEU A 236 20.15 32.49 12.74
CA LEU A 236 19.12 33.51 12.96
C LEU A 236 19.54 34.42 14.12
N VAL A 237 20.26 35.49 13.78
CA VAL A 237 20.68 36.52 14.74
C VAL A 237 20.10 37.86 14.32
N SER A 238 19.61 38.63 15.29
CA SER A 238 18.89 39.89 15.03
C SER A 238 19.78 41.01 14.47
N ASN A 239 21.10 40.82 14.44
CA ASN A 239 22.08 41.79 13.93
C ASN A 239 22.74 41.33 12.62
N PHE A 240 22.06 40.50 11.83
CA PHE A 240 22.52 40.09 10.50
C PHE A 240 21.36 39.96 9.52
N THR A 241 21.22 40.96 8.65
CA THR A 241 20.18 41.04 7.63
C THR A 241 20.73 40.63 6.28
N ILE A 242 19.95 39.84 5.53
CA ILE A 242 20.32 39.36 4.19
C ILE A 242 19.32 39.93 3.18
N HIS A 243 19.81 40.63 2.17
CA HIS A 243 19.05 41.03 0.99
C HIS A 243 19.35 40.12 -0.19
N LEU A 244 18.34 39.78 -0.97
CA LEU A 244 18.47 39.12 -2.27
C LEU A 244 17.79 39.99 -3.33
N ASN A 245 18.58 40.49 -4.29
CA ASN A 245 18.12 41.41 -5.34
C ASN A 245 17.31 42.59 -4.77
N GLY A 246 17.84 43.22 -3.71
CA GLY A 246 17.20 44.38 -3.05
C GLY A 246 16.00 44.05 -2.16
N THR A 247 15.63 42.77 -2.02
CA THR A 247 14.54 42.34 -1.13
C THR A 247 15.11 41.69 0.13
N GLU A 248 14.71 42.18 1.31
CA GLU A 248 15.07 41.57 2.59
C GLU A 248 14.50 40.14 2.71
N LEU A 249 15.34 39.23 3.18
CA LEU A 249 14.97 37.83 3.40
C LEU A 249 14.52 37.63 4.84
N GLU A 250 13.20 37.55 5.04
CA GLU A 250 12.62 37.16 6.33
C GLU A 250 13.02 35.72 6.72
N PRO A 251 13.47 35.49 7.97
CA PRO A 251 13.72 34.16 8.53
C PRO A 251 12.54 33.20 8.33
N SER A 252 12.80 31.99 7.85
CA SER A 252 11.77 30.95 7.78
C SER A 252 11.52 30.36 9.16
N LYS A 253 10.50 30.85 9.89
CA LYS A 253 9.90 30.08 10.98
C LYS A 253 8.90 29.11 10.37
N ALA A 254 8.88 27.86 10.85
CA ALA A 254 7.81 26.94 10.52
C ALA A 254 6.50 27.49 11.13
N ASP A 255 5.60 27.96 10.28
CA ASP A 255 4.29 28.48 10.66
C ASP A 255 3.26 27.37 10.43
N GLY A 256 2.51 27.01 11.47
CA GLY A 256 1.53 25.92 11.42
C GLY A 256 0.96 25.57 12.78
N ASP A 257 -0.23 24.99 12.80
CA ASP A 257 -0.89 24.54 14.03
C ASP A 257 -0.16 23.30 14.58
N VAL A 258 0.46 23.45 15.76
CA VAL A 258 1.30 22.42 16.39
C VAL A 258 0.40 21.44 17.15
N LEU A 259 0.42 20.16 16.74
CA LEU A 259 -0.28 19.09 17.44
C LEU A 259 0.48 18.64 18.69
N HIS A 260 1.80 18.52 18.57
CA HIS A 260 2.65 18.07 19.67
C HIS A 260 4.08 18.60 19.54
N GLU A 261 4.70 18.91 20.67
CA GLU A 261 6.08 19.36 20.79
C GLU A 261 6.81 18.57 21.87
N VAL A 262 8.02 18.11 21.55
CA VAL A 262 8.98 17.51 22.46
C VAL A 262 10.14 18.49 22.61
N VAL A 263 10.32 19.03 23.81
CA VAL A 263 11.43 19.94 24.13
C VAL A 263 12.59 19.14 24.72
N ILE A 264 13.76 19.23 24.10
CA ILE A 264 14.95 18.44 24.45
C ILE A 264 15.37 18.68 25.91
N GLY A 265 15.72 17.61 26.62
CA GLY A 265 16.16 17.66 28.02
C GLY A 265 15.06 17.88 29.06
N THR A 266 13.82 18.15 28.64
CA THR A 266 12.67 18.31 29.56
C THR A 266 12.01 16.97 29.88
N GLU A 267 10.92 16.99 30.67
CA GLU A 267 10.12 15.77 30.94
C GLU A 267 9.44 15.20 29.68
N SER A 268 9.18 16.05 28.67
CA SER A 268 8.62 15.61 27.38
C SER A 268 9.59 14.75 26.57
N ASP A 269 10.89 14.88 26.82
CA ASP A 269 11.94 14.11 26.17
C ASP A 269 12.08 12.71 26.78
N ARG A 270 11.24 11.79 26.28
CA ARG A 270 11.31 10.37 26.62
C ARG A 270 12.50 9.66 25.95
N ALA A 271 12.93 10.16 24.79
CA ALA A 271 14.01 9.55 24.00
C ALA A 271 15.33 9.53 24.79
N ALA A 272 15.65 10.62 25.51
CA ALA A 272 16.83 10.68 26.37
C ALA A 272 16.82 9.61 27.47
N ASN A 273 15.65 9.32 28.07
CA ASN A 273 15.53 8.30 29.12
C ASN A 273 15.75 6.89 28.58
N GLU A 274 15.15 6.58 27.42
CA GLU A 274 15.27 5.27 26.78
C GLU A 274 16.71 4.94 26.41
N LEU A 275 17.44 5.95 25.94
CA LEU A 275 18.85 5.85 25.59
C LEU A 275 19.80 6.03 26.78
N LYS A 276 19.27 6.26 27.98
CA LYS A 276 20.04 6.51 29.21
C LYS A 276 21.04 7.66 29.06
N LEU A 277 20.66 8.70 28.32
CA LEU A 277 21.47 9.90 28.11
C LEU A 277 21.35 10.85 29.31
N SER A 278 22.42 11.61 29.57
CA SER A 278 22.46 12.59 30.65
C SER A 278 21.62 13.81 30.26
N LYS A 279 20.59 14.10 31.05
CA LYS A 279 19.79 15.33 30.90
C LYS A 279 20.36 16.46 31.75
N VAL A 280 20.48 17.62 31.15
CA VAL A 280 20.85 18.90 31.77
C VAL A 280 19.71 19.90 31.55
N LEU A 281 19.74 21.06 32.21
CA LEU A 281 18.71 22.08 32.06
C LEU A 281 18.52 22.45 30.58
N ASP A 282 17.34 22.13 30.05
CA ASP A 282 16.93 22.31 28.66
C ASP A 282 17.91 21.73 27.63
N GLY A 283 18.52 20.58 27.94
CA GLY A 283 19.41 19.90 27.00
C GLY A 283 19.79 18.45 27.34
N VAL A 284 20.44 17.80 26.39
CA VAL A 284 20.94 16.42 26.50
C VAL A 284 22.42 16.34 26.14
N GLU A 285 23.19 15.54 26.86
CA GLU A 285 24.57 15.23 26.52
C GLU A 285 24.66 13.84 25.88
N ILE A 286 25.32 13.75 24.74
CA ILE A 286 25.59 12.49 24.03
C ILE A 286 27.08 12.16 24.18
N PRO A 287 27.43 10.97 24.71
CA PRO A 287 28.83 10.55 24.81
C PRO A 287 29.57 10.63 23.46
N GLY A 288 30.69 11.34 23.44
CA GLY A 288 31.51 11.54 22.23
C GLY A 288 31.11 12.73 21.36
N ILE A 289 30.09 13.51 21.76
CA ILE A 289 29.78 14.82 21.19
C ILE A 289 29.93 15.86 22.30
N ASP A 290 30.85 16.81 22.11
CA ASP A 290 31.14 17.81 23.14
C ASP A 290 30.01 18.84 23.29
N GLY A 291 29.65 19.14 24.55
CA GLY A 291 28.64 20.14 24.87
C GLY A 291 27.21 19.60 24.94
N VAL A 292 26.27 20.53 25.10
CA VAL A 292 24.86 20.23 25.38
C VAL A 292 24.01 20.45 24.15
N ILE A 293 23.25 19.42 23.78
CA ILE A 293 22.29 19.45 22.67
C ILE A 293 21.00 20.10 23.14
N ARG A 294 20.51 21.08 22.39
CA ARG A 294 19.26 21.80 22.69
C ARG A 294 18.35 21.84 21.48
N GLY A 295 17.05 22.03 21.69
CA GLY A 295 16.11 22.15 20.58
C GLY A 295 14.73 21.57 20.89
N SER A 296 13.96 21.35 19.82
CA SER A 296 12.62 20.77 19.92
C SER A 296 12.25 19.96 18.67
N ALA A 297 11.39 18.97 18.85
CA ALA A 297 10.76 18.22 17.77
C ALA A 297 9.25 18.49 17.78
N LYS A 298 8.68 18.83 16.64
CA LYS A 298 7.28 19.24 16.48
C LYS A 298 6.60 18.42 15.39
N VAL A 299 5.33 18.11 15.61
CA VAL A 299 4.42 17.61 14.57
C VAL A 299 3.21 18.52 14.45
N PHE A 300 2.83 18.81 13.22
CA PHE A 300 1.82 19.80 12.86
C PHE A 300 0.54 19.11 12.35
N ARG A 301 -0.59 19.83 12.42
CA ARG A 301 -1.89 19.33 11.94
C ARG A 301 -1.88 19.21 10.41
N ASP A 302 -1.44 20.28 9.77
CA ASP A 302 -1.37 20.38 8.32
C ASP A 302 -0.02 19.93 7.78
N SER A 303 -0.03 19.47 6.52
CA SER A 303 1.19 19.06 5.83
C SER A 303 2.11 20.26 5.60
N LEU A 304 3.37 20.13 6.00
CA LEU A 304 4.41 21.14 5.74
C LEU A 304 4.94 21.07 4.30
N THR A 305 4.45 20.12 3.49
CA THR A 305 4.85 19.90 2.09
C THR A 305 3.95 20.59 1.07
N SER A 306 2.75 21.06 1.45
CA SER A 306 1.77 21.65 0.52
C SER A 306 1.78 23.18 0.54
N GLY A 307 1.76 23.81 -0.64
CA GLY A 307 1.61 25.26 -0.82
C GLY A 307 2.73 25.91 -1.65
N LYS A 308 2.75 27.26 -1.68
CA LYS A 308 3.84 28.08 -2.27
C LYS A 308 5.22 27.81 -1.64
N SER A 309 5.25 27.06 -0.52
CA SER A 309 6.42 26.61 0.21
C SER A 309 7.23 25.52 -0.52
N SER A 310 6.61 24.69 -1.36
CA SER A 310 7.33 23.65 -2.12
C SER A 310 8.30 24.22 -3.17
N GLU A 311 8.00 25.41 -3.69
CA GLU A 311 8.89 26.16 -4.60
C GLU A 311 10.00 26.93 -3.85
N GLN A 312 9.81 27.19 -2.55
CA GLN A 312 10.74 27.97 -1.74
C GLN A 312 11.79 27.05 -1.09
N GLY A 313 11.43 25.92 -0.49
CA GLY A 313 12.38 24.91 -0.01
C GLY A 313 11.79 23.95 1.01
N ARG A 314 12.64 23.23 1.77
CA ARG A 314 12.17 22.24 2.76
C ARG A 314 11.66 22.94 4.03
N SER A 315 10.47 22.55 4.48
CA SER A 315 9.88 23.00 5.76
C SER A 315 9.67 21.85 6.75
N HIS A 316 10.09 20.63 6.41
CA HIS A 316 9.92 19.43 7.23
C HIS A 316 11.21 18.61 7.31
N GLY A 317 11.28 17.74 8.31
CA GLY A 317 12.41 16.87 8.60
C GLY A 317 13.34 17.39 9.68
N TYR A 318 14.58 16.89 9.70
CA TYR A 318 15.58 17.31 10.67
C TYR A 318 16.34 18.55 10.21
N PHE A 319 16.55 19.48 11.13
CA PHE A 319 17.36 20.69 10.96
C PHE A 319 18.43 20.70 12.05
N VAL A 320 19.61 20.18 11.71
CA VAL A 320 20.74 20.09 12.63
C VAL A 320 21.61 21.33 12.49
N ARG A 321 21.74 22.09 13.57
CA ARG A 321 22.51 23.34 13.64
C ARG A 321 23.82 23.17 14.38
N VAL A 322 24.88 23.78 13.85
CA VAL A 322 26.17 23.93 14.51
C VAL A 322 26.48 25.43 14.52
N ARG A 323 26.58 26.03 15.72
CA ARG A 323 26.71 27.49 15.92
C ARG A 323 25.64 28.27 15.16
N GLY A 324 24.39 27.81 15.23
CA GLY A 324 23.26 28.37 14.50
C GLY A 324 23.18 28.04 12.99
N ARG A 325 24.19 27.44 12.36
CA ARG A 325 24.18 27.11 10.92
C ARG A 325 23.59 25.72 10.66
N VAL A 326 22.61 25.57 9.76
CA VAL A 326 22.05 24.25 9.38
C VAL A 326 23.04 23.49 8.49
N ILE A 327 23.47 22.31 8.92
CA ILE A 327 24.50 21.52 8.21
C ILE A 327 23.92 20.50 7.22
N ASN A 328 22.62 20.20 7.28
CA ASN A 328 22.00 19.12 6.51
C ASN A 328 20.93 19.60 5.51
N LEU A 329 21.14 20.76 4.88
CA LEU A 329 20.15 21.40 3.99
C LEU A 329 19.73 20.60 2.74
N ASP A 330 20.49 19.56 2.33
CA ASP A 330 20.12 18.66 1.22
C ASP A 330 19.82 17.22 1.69
N ASP A 331 19.96 16.92 2.99
CA ASP A 331 19.58 15.64 3.61
C ASP A 331 18.56 15.84 4.74
N GLN A 332 17.28 15.58 4.46
CA GLN A 332 16.18 15.75 5.42
C GLN A 332 16.15 14.68 6.51
N LEU A 333 16.79 13.53 6.26
CA LEU A 333 16.81 12.39 7.17
C LEU A 333 18.08 12.38 8.02
N PHE A 334 19.08 13.20 7.68
CA PHE A 334 20.37 13.25 8.36
C PHE A 334 21.06 11.87 8.42
N GLY A 335 20.99 11.14 7.31
CA GLY A 335 21.53 9.79 7.14
C GLY A 335 20.67 8.66 7.72
N LEU A 336 19.43 8.93 8.11
CA LEU A 336 18.44 7.91 8.51
C LEU A 336 17.68 7.33 7.29
N ASP A 337 17.10 6.14 7.46
CA ASP A 337 16.28 5.48 6.45
C ASP A 337 14.93 6.20 6.20
N ALA A 338 14.29 5.87 5.07
CA ALA A 338 13.00 6.43 4.69
C ALA A 338 11.92 6.16 5.77
N MET A 339 11.21 7.22 6.18
CA MET A 339 10.18 7.19 7.22
C MET A 339 8.76 7.24 6.64
N ASN A 340 7.75 6.96 7.48
CA ASN A 340 6.33 7.00 7.09
C ASN A 340 5.95 8.35 6.47
N HIS A 341 5.52 8.34 5.20
CA HIS A 341 5.24 9.52 4.40
C HIS A 341 4.20 10.50 5.00
N SER A 342 3.20 10.03 5.75
CA SER A 342 2.10 10.88 6.23
C SER A 342 2.50 11.76 7.43
N ALA A 343 3.11 11.15 8.46
CA ALA A 343 3.60 11.82 9.64
C ALA A 343 4.88 12.62 9.35
N TRP A 344 5.76 12.10 8.50
CA TRP A 344 7.03 12.74 8.14
C TRP A 344 6.81 14.10 7.44
N ALA A 345 5.85 14.18 6.53
CA ALA A 345 5.49 15.43 5.84
C ALA A 345 4.97 16.53 6.77
N ARG A 346 4.67 16.20 8.03
CA ARG A 346 4.13 17.09 9.08
C ARG A 346 5.09 17.28 10.24
N PHE A 347 6.30 16.77 10.15
CA PHE A 347 7.27 16.75 11.24
C PHE A 347 8.40 17.73 10.96
N ALA A 348 8.83 18.47 11.98
CA ALA A 348 10.05 19.26 11.94
C ALA A 348 10.77 19.16 13.28
N MET A 349 12.09 18.92 13.25
CA MET A 349 12.91 18.91 14.45
C MET A 349 14.11 19.82 14.25
N GLU A 350 14.24 20.81 15.12
CA GLU A 350 15.34 21.75 15.13
C GLU A 350 16.21 21.47 16.35
N ILE A 351 17.49 21.18 16.11
CA ILE A 351 18.47 20.91 17.17
C ILE A 351 19.75 21.69 16.97
N GLU A 352 20.34 22.15 18.07
CA GLU A 352 21.66 22.77 18.12
C GLU A 352 22.65 21.81 18.77
N VAL A 353 23.71 21.48 18.03
CA VAL A 353 24.69 20.44 18.36
C VAL A 353 26.11 20.96 18.07
N ASP A 354 26.56 21.94 18.85
CA ASP A 354 27.86 22.60 18.64
C ASP A 354 29.06 21.64 18.63
N GLY A 355 28.98 20.54 19.40
CA GLY A 355 30.01 19.49 19.43
C GLY A 355 30.23 18.76 18.11
N LEU A 356 29.33 18.88 17.13
CA LEU A 356 29.54 18.30 15.80
C LEU A 356 30.64 18.99 15.02
N ARG A 357 31.15 20.15 15.46
CA ARG A 357 32.17 20.92 14.75
C ARG A 357 33.37 20.06 14.34
N ASP A 358 33.86 19.20 15.23
CA ASP A 358 35.03 18.35 14.98
C ASP A 358 34.69 17.09 14.16
N HIS A 359 33.40 16.82 13.99
CA HIS A 359 32.86 15.71 13.20
C HIS A 359 32.41 16.14 11.79
N LEU A 360 32.43 17.44 11.47
CA LEU A 360 31.99 17.95 10.18
C LEU A 360 32.85 17.41 9.02
N LEU A 361 32.18 17.16 7.89
CA LEU A 361 32.85 16.93 6.62
C LEU A 361 33.55 18.21 6.14
N SER A 362 34.54 18.07 5.27
CA SER A 362 35.22 19.22 4.66
C SER A 362 34.28 20.13 3.87
N SER A 363 33.20 19.56 3.29
CA SER A 363 32.12 20.31 2.63
C SER A 363 31.30 21.14 3.61
N ARG A 364 31.36 20.80 4.91
CA ARG A 364 30.49 21.30 5.98
C ARG A 364 29.02 20.95 5.79
N GLU A 365 28.74 19.97 4.94
CA GLU A 365 27.40 19.49 4.59
C GLU A 365 27.22 18.06 5.10
N GLY A 366 26.96 17.94 6.39
CA GLY A 366 26.89 16.67 7.10
C GLY A 366 28.13 16.36 7.93
N VAL A 367 28.13 15.15 8.48
CA VAL A 367 29.08 14.68 9.48
C VAL A 367 29.72 13.37 9.02
N ARG A 368 30.94 13.11 9.50
CA ARG A 368 31.59 11.81 9.31
C ARG A 368 30.84 10.75 10.10
N ASP A 369 30.64 9.58 9.51
CA ASP A 369 30.07 8.46 10.24
C ASP A 369 31.02 8.03 11.37
N SER A 370 30.48 8.01 12.58
CA SER A 370 31.15 7.58 13.81
C SER A 370 30.11 7.11 14.83
N ASP A 371 30.53 6.35 15.84
CA ASP A 371 29.62 5.83 16.86
C ASP A 371 28.78 6.93 17.55
N PRO A 372 29.36 8.09 17.94
CA PRO A 372 28.58 9.19 18.53
C PRO A 372 27.49 9.74 17.59
N ILE A 373 27.74 9.77 16.27
CA ILE A 373 26.75 10.17 15.27
C ILE A 373 25.63 9.14 15.16
N GLY A 374 25.95 7.85 15.27
CA GLY A 374 24.94 6.78 15.35
C GLY A 374 23.99 6.97 16.53
N VAL A 375 24.51 7.34 17.72
CA VAL A 375 23.70 7.63 18.91
C VAL A 375 22.82 8.87 18.70
N LEU A 376 23.35 9.94 18.10
CA LEU A 376 22.58 11.13 17.75
C LEU A 376 21.42 10.81 16.80
N ARG A 377 21.66 10.00 15.76
CA ARG A 377 20.63 9.56 14.81
C ARG A 377 19.54 8.73 15.47
N ASP A 378 19.89 7.79 16.36
CA ASP A 378 18.89 7.01 17.11
C ASP A 378 18.07 7.91 18.05
N TYR A 379 18.71 8.86 18.73
CA TYR A 379 18.02 9.85 19.55
C TYR A 379 16.99 10.66 18.74
N MET A 380 17.41 11.22 17.60
CA MET A 380 16.53 11.98 16.70
C MET A 380 15.35 11.13 16.19
N HIS A 381 15.61 9.88 15.80
CA HIS A 381 14.58 8.95 15.34
C HIS A 381 13.56 8.62 16.45
N ARG A 382 13.98 8.51 17.71
CA ARG A 382 13.06 8.32 18.84
C ARG A 382 12.21 9.54 19.12
N CYS A 383 12.77 10.75 19.01
CA CYS A 383 11.99 11.99 19.07
C CYS A 383 10.91 12.02 17.98
N PHE A 384 11.25 11.65 16.73
CA PHE A 384 10.26 11.52 15.66
C PHE A 384 9.15 10.52 16.00
N ASN A 385 9.51 9.34 16.51
CA ASN A 385 8.52 8.32 16.88
C ASN A 385 7.57 8.78 17.99
N ALA A 386 8.06 9.55 18.96
CA ALA A 386 7.22 10.16 19.99
C ALA A 386 6.16 11.10 19.39
N CYS A 387 6.55 11.95 18.45
CA CYS A 387 5.63 12.82 17.72
C CYS A 387 4.65 12.03 16.82
N ARG A 388 5.13 11.00 16.10
CA ARG A 388 4.31 10.15 15.23
C ARG A 388 3.17 9.48 15.98
N VAL A 389 3.43 8.94 17.17
CA VAL A 389 2.40 8.27 17.99
C VAL A 389 1.23 9.21 18.33
N VAL A 390 1.51 10.51 18.52
CA VAL A 390 0.45 11.49 18.79
C VAL A 390 -0.34 11.79 17.51
N TYR A 391 0.34 12.00 16.40
CA TYR A 391 -0.29 12.22 15.10
C TYR A 391 -1.19 11.04 14.68
N ASP A 392 -0.71 9.80 14.81
CA ASP A 392 -1.48 8.61 14.46
C ASP A 392 -2.73 8.48 15.34
N ARG A 393 -2.65 8.88 16.62
CA ARG A 393 -3.80 8.88 17.54
C ARG A 393 -4.83 9.95 17.16
N GLU A 394 -4.39 11.15 16.81
CA GLU A 394 -5.29 12.24 16.43
C GLU A 394 -5.94 11.97 15.07
N SER A 395 -5.18 11.45 14.10
CA SER A 395 -5.69 11.04 12.79
C SER A 395 -6.79 9.98 12.93
N LYS A 396 -6.62 9.01 13.84
CA LYS A 396 -7.67 8.03 14.17
C LYS A 396 -8.92 8.69 14.76
N ARG A 397 -8.78 9.65 15.68
CA ARG A 397 -9.94 10.38 16.25
C ARG A 397 -10.69 11.20 15.20
N THR A 398 -9.99 11.86 14.28
CA THR A 398 -10.63 12.67 13.23
C THR A 398 -11.33 11.81 12.18
N LEU A 399 -10.80 10.61 11.87
CA LEU A 399 -11.44 9.63 11.00
C LEU A 399 -12.68 8.98 11.64
N ASP A 400 -12.69 8.82 12.97
CA ASP A 400 -13.81 8.23 13.71
C ASP A 400 -14.97 9.21 13.98
N GLU A 401 -14.77 10.54 13.90
CA GLU A 401 -15.78 11.53 14.33
C GLU A 401 -16.54 12.27 13.21
N ILE A 402 -16.13 12.24 11.92
CA ILE A 402 -16.61 13.30 10.98
C ILE A 402 -17.52 12.91 9.79
N GLU A 403 -17.64 11.69 9.26
CA GLU A 403 -18.43 11.56 7.99
C GLU A 403 -19.41 10.39 7.81
N ILE A 404 -19.32 9.27 8.52
CA ILE A 404 -20.05 8.06 8.08
C ILE A 404 -21.40 7.88 8.77
N ASP A 405 -21.50 8.12 10.08
CA ASP A 405 -22.80 8.10 10.78
C ASP A 405 -23.73 9.24 10.30
N SER A 406 -23.17 10.35 9.80
CA SER A 406 -23.98 11.41 9.16
C SER A 406 -24.48 11.04 7.76
N ILE A 407 -23.79 10.15 7.04
CA ILE A 407 -24.18 9.73 5.68
C ILE A 407 -25.16 8.56 5.71
N LEU A 408 -25.02 7.64 6.66
CA LEU A 408 -25.84 6.42 6.77
C LEU A 408 -27.06 6.58 7.71
N ASP A 409 -26.96 7.38 8.78
CA ASP A 409 -27.94 7.30 9.88
C ASP A 409 -28.86 8.54 10.01
N LYS A 410 -28.50 9.73 9.49
CA LYS A 410 -29.34 10.95 9.66
C LYS A 410 -29.56 11.70 8.35
N ASN A 411 -30.83 11.79 7.91
CA ASN A 411 -31.23 12.37 6.62
C ASN A 411 -30.52 11.70 5.42
N PRO A 412 -30.70 10.38 5.22
CA PRO A 412 -30.10 9.66 4.10
C PRO A 412 -30.48 10.30 2.77
N SER A 413 -29.57 10.23 1.79
CA SER A 413 -29.87 10.79 0.46
C SER A 413 -31.11 10.12 -0.15
N PRO A 414 -31.96 10.84 -0.89
CA PRO A 414 -33.14 10.26 -1.53
C PRO A 414 -32.81 9.03 -2.40
N PHE A 415 -31.63 8.99 -3.00
CA PHE A 415 -31.13 7.86 -3.76
C PHE A 415 -31.03 6.56 -2.94
N LEU A 416 -30.56 6.65 -1.69
CA LEU A 416 -30.46 5.47 -0.80
C LEU A 416 -31.85 5.02 -0.35
N VAL A 417 -32.71 5.99 0.00
CA VAL A 417 -34.09 5.74 0.43
C VAL A 417 -34.88 5.06 -0.67
N ASP A 418 -34.84 5.58 -1.89
CA ASP A 418 -35.58 5.04 -3.04
C ASP A 418 -35.12 3.61 -3.38
N ALA A 419 -33.81 3.33 -3.26
CA ALA A 419 -33.29 1.99 -3.51
C ALA A 419 -33.79 0.97 -2.49
N LEU A 420 -33.69 1.28 -1.18
CA LEU A 420 -34.16 0.40 -0.11
C LEU A 420 -35.69 0.22 -0.14
N ALA A 421 -36.43 1.32 -0.27
CA ALA A 421 -37.89 1.29 -0.37
C ALA A 421 -38.36 0.47 -1.59
N GLY A 422 -37.73 0.66 -2.76
CA GLY A 422 -38.02 -0.10 -3.96
C GLY A 422 -37.74 -1.59 -3.82
N ALA A 423 -36.63 -1.95 -3.18
CA ALA A 423 -36.28 -3.34 -2.92
C ALA A 423 -37.26 -4.02 -1.94
N ILE A 424 -37.60 -3.36 -0.83
CA ILE A 424 -38.57 -3.86 0.16
C ILE A 424 -39.95 -4.01 -0.48
N ARG A 425 -40.40 -3.03 -1.26
CA ARG A 425 -41.70 -3.08 -1.95
C ARG A 425 -41.77 -4.20 -2.97
N SER A 426 -40.69 -4.38 -3.74
CA SER A 426 -40.60 -5.48 -4.71
C SER A 426 -40.69 -6.83 -4.00
N ASP A 427 -40.06 -6.95 -2.85
CA ASP A 427 -40.05 -8.18 -2.07
C ASP A 427 -41.41 -8.52 -1.45
N VAL A 428 -42.08 -7.56 -0.80
CA VAL A 428 -43.42 -7.77 -0.21
C VAL A 428 -44.45 -8.18 -1.27
N HIS A 429 -44.28 -7.77 -2.53
CA HIS A 429 -45.19 -8.08 -3.62
C HIS A 429 -44.80 -9.33 -4.45
N GLU A 430 -43.53 -9.74 -4.43
CA GLU A 430 -43.04 -10.94 -5.11
C GLU A 430 -43.06 -12.14 -4.13
N SER A 431 -44.12 -12.97 -4.19
CA SER A 431 -44.27 -14.17 -3.33
C SER A 431 -43.30 -15.33 -3.65
N THR A 432 -42.21 -15.09 -4.38
CA THR A 432 -41.29 -16.15 -4.85
C THR A 432 -39.85 -15.69 -4.85
N GLY A 433 -39.07 -16.21 -3.90
CA GLY A 433 -37.63 -16.48 -4.02
C GLY A 433 -36.75 -15.30 -4.39
N GLY A 434 -36.30 -14.54 -3.40
CA GLY A 434 -35.32 -13.47 -3.65
C GLY A 434 -34.71 -12.82 -2.42
N LEU A 435 -34.88 -13.36 -1.20
CA LEU A 435 -34.38 -12.76 0.03
C LEU A 435 -32.93 -13.18 0.31
N TYR A 436 -31.98 -12.62 -0.45
CA TYR A 436 -30.56 -12.93 -0.19
C TYR A 436 -29.99 -12.16 1.00
N TYR A 437 -30.31 -10.87 1.16
CA TYR A 437 -29.84 -10.09 2.31
C TYR A 437 -30.94 -9.36 3.08
N LEU A 438 -32.16 -9.33 2.55
CA LEU A 438 -33.28 -8.61 3.13
C LEU A 438 -34.08 -9.55 4.03
N GLN A 439 -34.67 -9.03 5.10
CA GLN A 439 -35.66 -9.74 5.91
C GLN A 439 -36.90 -8.86 6.02
N THR A 440 -38.05 -9.40 5.60
CA THR A 440 -39.36 -8.72 5.63
C THR A 440 -40.33 -9.50 6.50
N PRO A 441 -41.25 -8.84 7.20
CA PRO A 441 -42.26 -9.53 7.99
C PRO A 441 -43.29 -10.21 7.09
N GLU A 442 -43.77 -11.39 7.51
CA GLU A 442 -44.93 -12.02 6.87
C GLU A 442 -46.20 -11.22 7.19
N LEU A 443 -46.77 -10.57 6.17
CA LEU A 443 -47.93 -9.69 6.31
C LEU A 443 -49.13 -10.18 5.49
N PRO A 444 -50.35 -10.11 6.03
CA PRO A 444 -51.57 -10.22 5.26
C PRO A 444 -51.64 -9.16 4.15
N ALA A 445 -52.24 -9.50 3.00
CA ALA A 445 -52.31 -8.61 1.84
C ALA A 445 -52.99 -7.26 2.10
N ASP A 446 -53.88 -7.18 3.10
CA ASP A 446 -54.57 -5.96 3.53
C ASP A 446 -53.73 -5.08 4.48
N ALA A 447 -52.67 -5.63 5.08
CA ALA A 447 -51.75 -4.91 5.98
C ALA A 447 -50.43 -4.48 5.31
N ALA A 448 -50.09 -5.09 4.17
CA ALA A 448 -48.82 -4.88 3.45
C ALA A 448 -48.60 -3.41 3.04
N GLU A 449 -49.59 -2.76 2.43
CA GLU A 449 -49.46 -1.37 1.95
C GLU A 449 -49.29 -0.37 3.09
N ALA A 450 -49.99 -0.57 4.22
CA ALA A 450 -49.85 0.29 5.39
C ALA A 450 -48.45 0.18 6.01
N TRP A 451 -47.89 -1.04 6.06
CA TRP A 451 -46.53 -1.27 6.55
C TRP A 451 -45.47 -0.69 5.61
N LEU A 452 -45.68 -0.76 4.30
CA LEU A 452 -44.78 -0.15 3.31
C LEU A 452 -44.75 1.38 3.44
N GLU A 453 -45.90 2.02 3.69
CA GLU A 453 -45.97 3.48 3.90
C GLU A 453 -45.26 3.91 5.21
N GLU A 454 -45.41 3.13 6.28
CA GLU A 454 -44.67 3.35 7.54
C GLU A 454 -43.15 3.17 7.35
N THR A 455 -42.76 2.14 6.59
CA THR A 455 -41.36 1.83 6.28
C THR A 455 -40.72 2.92 5.42
N ASP A 456 -41.41 3.42 4.40
CA ASP A 456 -40.97 4.56 3.58
C ASP A 456 -40.75 5.82 4.44
N GLY A 457 -41.63 6.06 5.42
CA GLY A 457 -41.48 7.14 6.40
C GLY A 457 -40.22 6.99 7.24
N ARG A 458 -40.01 5.81 7.84
CA ARG A 458 -38.82 5.49 8.64
C ARG A 458 -37.54 5.67 7.82
N LEU A 459 -37.48 5.13 6.61
CA LEU A 459 -36.27 5.19 5.76
C LEU A 459 -35.87 6.63 5.41
N ARG A 460 -36.82 7.56 5.27
CA ARG A 460 -36.54 8.98 5.01
C ARG A 460 -35.89 9.67 6.19
N ASP A 461 -36.24 9.26 7.40
CA ASP A 461 -35.67 9.81 8.63
C ASP A 461 -34.31 9.13 8.94
N GLN A 462 -34.29 7.79 8.87
CA GLN A 462 -33.14 6.95 9.21
C GLN A 462 -33.18 5.62 8.42
N ALA A 463 -32.27 5.47 7.44
CA ALA A 463 -32.18 4.27 6.60
C ALA A 463 -31.70 3.05 7.40
N PHE A 464 -30.62 3.23 8.17
CA PHE A 464 -30.07 2.22 9.07
C PHE A 464 -30.30 2.66 10.52
N SER A 465 -31.17 1.94 11.24
CA SER A 465 -31.56 2.26 12.61
C SER A 465 -30.42 1.98 13.60
N ASP A 466 -29.72 0.87 13.39
CA ASP A 466 -28.61 0.41 14.22
C ASP A 466 -27.71 -0.56 13.43
N PHE A 467 -26.52 -0.85 13.96
CA PHE A 467 -25.58 -1.82 13.39
C PHE A 467 -25.11 -2.80 14.46
N GLU A 468 -25.11 -4.09 14.15
CA GLU A 468 -24.59 -5.12 15.04
C GLU A 468 -23.70 -6.14 14.32
N ILE A 469 -22.76 -6.71 15.07
CA ILE A 469 -21.94 -7.83 14.65
C ILE A 469 -22.47 -9.09 15.34
N VAL A 470 -23.03 -10.01 14.56
CA VAL A 470 -23.66 -11.22 15.05
C VAL A 470 -22.78 -12.45 14.83
N SER A 471 -22.96 -13.45 15.70
CA SER A 471 -22.48 -14.81 15.43
C SER A 471 -23.56 -15.54 14.66
N ASP A 472 -23.18 -16.20 13.57
CA ASP A 472 -24.07 -17.01 12.75
C ASP A 472 -23.26 -18.15 12.10
N GLU A 473 -23.81 -18.87 11.13
CA GLU A 473 -23.08 -19.95 10.47
C GLU A 473 -21.99 -19.40 9.54
N PRO A 474 -20.79 -20.02 9.47
CA PRO A 474 -19.73 -19.62 8.53
C PRO A 474 -20.16 -19.67 7.06
N GLN A 475 -21.11 -20.56 6.74
CA GLN A 475 -21.72 -20.72 5.42
C GLN A 475 -22.90 -19.78 5.18
N GLY A 476 -23.37 -19.07 6.22
CA GLY A 476 -24.41 -18.06 6.11
C GLY A 476 -23.95 -16.85 5.30
N GLN A 477 -24.89 -15.95 5.03
CA GLN A 477 -24.67 -14.70 4.32
C GLN A 477 -23.70 -13.79 5.09
N LEU A 478 -22.96 -12.94 4.38
CA LEU A 478 -22.05 -11.98 5.00
C LEU A 478 -22.79 -10.96 5.89
N CYS A 479 -23.96 -10.50 5.48
CA CYS A 479 -24.74 -9.51 6.21
C CYS A 479 -26.25 -9.67 5.94
N THR A 480 -27.08 -9.11 6.82
CA THR A 480 -28.53 -9.06 6.66
C THR A 480 -29.06 -7.67 7.03
N TYR A 481 -30.23 -7.32 6.48
CA TYR A 481 -30.97 -6.11 6.81
C TYR A 481 -32.42 -6.44 7.14
N ASP A 482 -32.81 -6.18 8.38
CA ASP A 482 -34.18 -6.32 8.87
C ASP A 482 -34.99 -5.06 8.50
N ALA A 483 -35.92 -5.20 7.56
CA ALA A 483 -36.76 -4.10 7.10
C ALA A 483 -37.75 -3.60 8.17
N GLN A 484 -38.12 -4.45 9.13
CA GLN A 484 -39.04 -4.11 10.21
C GLN A 484 -38.36 -3.20 11.25
N THR A 485 -37.14 -3.52 11.65
CA THR A 485 -36.40 -2.75 12.68
C THR A 485 -35.44 -1.71 12.09
N GLY A 486 -35.00 -1.90 10.85
CA GLY A 486 -33.92 -1.15 10.23
C GLY A 486 -32.53 -1.56 10.70
N LEU A 487 -32.39 -2.72 11.33
CA LEU A 487 -31.13 -3.25 11.85
C LEU A 487 -30.28 -3.81 10.72
N LEU A 488 -29.02 -3.37 10.66
CA LEU A 488 -27.99 -3.92 9.78
C LEU A 488 -27.09 -4.86 10.58
N SER A 489 -27.03 -6.13 10.20
CA SER A 489 -26.23 -7.12 10.91
C SER A 489 -25.11 -7.67 10.03
N LEU A 490 -23.89 -7.80 10.56
CA LEU A 490 -22.77 -8.48 9.91
C LEU A 490 -22.50 -9.83 10.59
N ASN A 491 -22.45 -10.91 9.81
CA ASN A 491 -22.05 -12.23 10.28
C ASN A 491 -20.53 -12.30 10.48
N LYS A 492 -20.06 -12.39 11.73
CA LYS A 492 -18.63 -12.47 12.05
C LYS A 492 -18.01 -13.84 11.78
N ASP A 493 -18.82 -14.87 11.62
CA ASP A 493 -18.36 -16.25 11.38
C ASP A 493 -18.19 -16.52 9.87
N HIS A 494 -18.76 -15.68 9.00
CA HIS A 494 -18.45 -15.64 7.58
C HIS A 494 -16.94 -15.36 7.35
N PRO A 495 -16.23 -16.02 6.41
CA PRO A 495 -14.78 -15.88 6.21
C PRO A 495 -14.28 -14.43 6.06
N VAL A 496 -15.00 -13.60 5.30
CA VAL A 496 -14.70 -12.16 5.18
C VAL A 496 -15.06 -11.42 6.46
N GLY A 497 -16.21 -11.73 7.08
CA GLY A 497 -16.64 -11.12 8.34
C GLY A 497 -15.63 -11.35 9.47
N ALA A 498 -15.14 -12.58 9.60
CA ALA A 498 -14.12 -12.96 10.56
C ALA A 498 -12.84 -12.14 10.38
N ARG A 499 -12.40 -11.93 9.12
CA ARG A 499 -11.23 -11.09 8.82
C ARG A 499 -11.47 -9.61 9.13
N LEU A 500 -12.65 -9.09 8.79
CA LEU A 500 -13.04 -7.71 9.09
C LEU A 500 -13.03 -7.47 10.59
N VAL A 501 -13.63 -8.35 11.38
CA VAL A 501 -13.70 -8.23 12.84
C VAL A 501 -12.34 -8.44 13.51
N THR A 502 -11.53 -9.39 13.03
CA THR A 502 -10.22 -9.71 13.62
C THR A 502 -9.19 -8.59 13.43
N HIS A 503 -9.25 -7.88 12.31
CA HIS A 503 -8.24 -6.88 11.95
C HIS A 503 -8.69 -5.43 12.10
N ALA A 504 -9.99 -5.17 12.34
CA ALA A 504 -10.49 -3.82 12.54
C ALA A 504 -10.28 -3.35 13.99
N THR A 505 -9.96 -2.07 14.15
CA THR A 505 -9.85 -1.41 15.46
C THR A 505 -11.17 -0.89 16.00
N ASN A 506 -12.21 -0.85 15.17
CA ASN A 506 -13.58 -0.43 15.49
C ASN A 506 -14.57 -1.09 14.50
N GLU A 507 -15.86 -0.88 14.69
CA GLU A 507 -16.93 -1.50 13.90
C GLU A 507 -17.15 -0.86 12.52
N LEU A 508 -16.45 0.25 12.21
CA LEU A 508 -16.70 1.07 11.03
C LEU A 508 -16.43 0.34 9.71
N PRO A 509 -15.32 -0.41 9.51
CA PRO A 509 -15.12 -1.19 8.28
C PRO A 509 -16.19 -2.25 8.09
N ALA A 510 -16.62 -2.88 9.18
CA ALA A 510 -17.69 -3.88 9.18
C ALA A 510 -19.04 -3.27 8.77
N LYS A 511 -19.42 -2.13 9.37
CA LYS A 511 -20.62 -1.36 9.03
C LYS A 511 -20.63 -0.91 7.58
N LEU A 512 -19.50 -0.41 7.06
CA LEU A 512 -19.38 0.03 5.66
C LEU A 512 -19.54 -1.10 4.64
N VAL A 513 -18.90 -2.24 4.89
CA VAL A 513 -19.01 -3.40 4.00
C VAL A 513 -20.45 -3.92 3.99
N ALA A 514 -21.05 -4.10 5.18
CA ALA A 514 -22.44 -4.53 5.29
C ALA A 514 -23.39 -3.54 4.59
N ALA A 515 -23.27 -2.24 4.86
CA ALA A 515 -24.12 -1.23 4.23
C ALA A 515 -23.94 -1.21 2.70
N SER A 516 -22.70 -1.34 2.21
CA SER A 516 -22.43 -1.40 0.77
C SER A 516 -23.05 -2.63 0.10
N GLU A 517 -23.01 -3.80 0.73
CA GLU A 517 -23.63 -5.03 0.21
C GLU A 517 -25.14 -4.88 0.12
N ILE A 518 -25.78 -4.42 1.20
CA ILE A 518 -27.23 -4.17 1.23
C ILE A 518 -27.64 -3.13 0.18
N MET A 519 -26.89 -2.05 0.05
CA MET A 519 -27.21 -1.01 -0.94
C MET A 519 -27.06 -1.50 -2.38
N THR A 520 -26.04 -2.33 -2.65
CA THR A 520 -25.88 -2.94 -3.98
C THR A 520 -27.06 -3.85 -4.30
N TYR A 521 -27.47 -4.67 -3.33
CA TYR A 521 -28.65 -5.53 -3.45
C TYR A 521 -29.92 -4.71 -3.69
N ALA A 522 -30.13 -3.65 -2.91
CA ALA A 522 -31.28 -2.79 -3.01
C ALA A 522 -31.37 -2.08 -4.38
N LEU A 523 -30.23 -1.62 -4.92
CA LEU A 523 -30.17 -0.99 -6.24
C LEU A 523 -30.51 -1.97 -7.37
N LEU A 524 -30.04 -3.21 -7.29
CA LEU A 524 -30.33 -4.24 -8.29
C LEU A 524 -31.83 -4.58 -8.28
N ARG A 525 -32.44 -4.77 -7.11
CA ARG A 525 -33.89 -5.01 -6.98
C ARG A 525 -34.70 -3.79 -7.44
N ASN A 526 -34.32 -2.57 -7.02
CA ASN A 526 -35.00 -1.34 -7.42
C ASN A 526 -34.92 -1.06 -8.94
N SER A 527 -33.88 -1.58 -9.61
CA SER A 527 -33.76 -1.51 -11.07
C SER A 527 -34.72 -2.46 -11.81
N GLY A 528 -35.53 -3.24 -11.08
CA GLY A 528 -36.52 -4.17 -11.63
C GLY A 528 -35.96 -5.53 -12.04
N LEU A 529 -34.74 -5.88 -11.58
CA LEU A 529 -34.20 -7.22 -11.78
C LEU A 529 -34.98 -8.21 -10.92
N GLN A 530 -35.29 -9.36 -11.52
CA GLN A 530 -36.05 -10.43 -10.87
C GLN A 530 -35.26 -11.03 -9.70
N GLY A 531 -35.94 -11.42 -8.63
CA GLY A 531 -35.34 -11.94 -7.39
C GLY A 531 -34.30 -13.04 -7.60
N TYR A 532 -34.58 -14.02 -8.46
CA TYR A 532 -33.65 -15.11 -8.76
C TYR A 532 -32.35 -14.65 -9.45
N ILE A 533 -32.39 -13.62 -10.32
CA ILE A 533 -31.18 -13.08 -10.98
C ILE A 533 -30.29 -12.38 -9.96
N VAL A 534 -30.90 -11.62 -9.05
CA VAL A 534 -30.18 -10.91 -7.99
C VAL A 534 -29.59 -11.92 -6.99
N HIS A 535 -30.35 -12.97 -6.65
CA HIS A 535 -29.87 -14.07 -5.82
C HIS A 535 -28.63 -14.74 -6.43
N ASP A 536 -28.68 -15.14 -7.70
CA ASP A 536 -27.54 -15.78 -8.40
C ASP A 536 -26.31 -14.87 -8.41
N PHE A 537 -26.48 -13.57 -8.68
CA PHE A 537 -25.38 -12.60 -8.64
C PHE A 537 -24.71 -12.53 -7.26
N PHE A 538 -25.49 -12.49 -6.18
CA PHE A 538 -24.93 -12.42 -4.83
C PHE A 538 -24.36 -13.75 -4.35
N HIS A 539 -24.88 -14.89 -4.83
CA HIS A 539 -24.27 -16.19 -4.63
C HIS A 539 -22.85 -16.24 -5.22
N ASP A 540 -22.69 -15.88 -6.51
CA ASP A 540 -21.38 -15.83 -7.17
C ASP A 540 -20.41 -14.86 -6.47
N ARG A 541 -20.96 -13.70 -6.05
CA ARG A 541 -20.19 -12.69 -5.32
C ARG A 541 -19.71 -13.21 -3.97
N ASP A 542 -20.55 -13.94 -3.24
CA ASP A 542 -20.20 -14.56 -1.95
C ASP A 542 -19.07 -15.59 -2.13
N GLN A 543 -19.13 -16.41 -3.19
CA GLN A 543 -18.06 -17.34 -3.54
C GLN A 543 -16.71 -16.62 -3.80
N ILE A 544 -16.74 -15.48 -4.49
CA ILE A 544 -15.55 -14.64 -4.69
C ILE A 544 -15.02 -14.12 -3.35
N LEU A 545 -15.90 -13.62 -2.49
CA LEU A 545 -15.55 -13.08 -1.17
C LEU A 545 -14.89 -14.15 -0.30
N ARG A 546 -15.43 -15.38 -0.28
CA ARG A 546 -14.85 -16.54 0.42
C ARG A 546 -13.45 -16.89 -0.08
N ARG A 547 -13.26 -16.95 -1.40
CA ARG A 547 -11.95 -17.20 -2.02
C ARG A 547 -10.94 -16.11 -1.70
N LEU A 548 -11.34 -14.83 -1.69
CA LEU A 548 -10.50 -13.71 -1.27
C LEU A 548 -10.13 -13.77 0.21
N ALA A 549 -11.03 -14.30 1.05
CA ALA A 549 -10.76 -14.61 2.44
C ALA A 549 -9.92 -15.88 2.64
N GLY A 550 -9.42 -16.49 1.56
CA GLY A 550 -8.52 -17.65 1.61
C GLY A 550 -9.21 -18.96 1.99
N GLU A 551 -10.54 -19.04 1.85
CA GLU A 551 -11.25 -20.31 1.94
C GLU A 551 -10.98 -21.12 0.65
N GLU A 552 -10.32 -22.27 0.76
CA GLU A 552 -10.15 -23.22 -0.33
C GLU A 552 -11.41 -24.07 -0.47
N THR A 553 -11.90 -24.30 -1.69
CA THR A 553 -12.95 -25.29 -1.96
C THR A 553 -12.51 -26.65 -1.43
N MET A 554 -13.39 -27.35 -0.71
CA MET A 554 -13.04 -28.68 -0.19
C MET A 554 -12.63 -29.60 -1.34
N ASP A 555 -11.47 -30.26 -1.21
CA ASP A 555 -11.03 -31.22 -2.22
C ASP A 555 -11.95 -32.46 -2.23
N VAL A 556 -12.00 -33.16 -3.37
CA VAL A 556 -12.82 -34.37 -3.56
C VAL A 556 -12.56 -35.42 -2.48
N ALA A 557 -11.30 -35.55 -2.05
CA ALA A 557 -10.91 -36.51 -1.01
C ALA A 557 -11.52 -36.16 0.36
N SER A 558 -11.68 -34.87 0.66
CA SER A 558 -12.31 -34.36 1.88
C SER A 558 -13.81 -34.57 1.84
N VAL A 559 -14.46 -34.32 0.71
CA VAL A 559 -15.90 -34.59 0.53
C VAL A 559 -16.20 -36.09 0.68
N ILE A 560 -15.43 -36.96 0.01
CA ILE A 560 -15.58 -38.42 0.15
C ILE A 560 -15.35 -38.86 1.60
N ARG A 561 -14.32 -38.34 2.27
CA ARG A 561 -14.05 -38.65 3.68
C ARG A 561 -15.19 -38.20 4.59
N HIS A 562 -15.76 -37.02 4.35
CA HIS A 562 -16.89 -36.52 5.12
C HIS A 562 -18.12 -37.39 4.91
N LEU A 563 -18.44 -37.78 3.68
CA LEU A 563 -19.52 -38.73 3.39
C LEU A 563 -19.29 -40.09 4.08
N GLN A 564 -18.05 -40.56 4.21
CA GLN A 564 -17.73 -41.82 4.88
C GLN A 564 -17.85 -41.77 6.41
N VAL A 565 -17.54 -40.62 7.03
CA VAL A 565 -17.38 -40.49 8.49
C VAL A 565 -18.59 -39.83 9.17
N ALA A 566 -19.46 -39.15 8.42
CA ALA A 566 -20.60 -38.40 8.96
C ALA A 566 -21.75 -39.24 9.54
N ASN A 567 -21.60 -40.57 9.65
CA ASN A 567 -22.68 -41.49 10.04
C ASN A 567 -23.24 -41.29 11.46
N GLU A 568 -22.56 -40.55 12.33
CA GLU A 568 -22.92 -40.37 13.74
C GLU A 568 -23.34 -38.92 14.09
N ASP A 569 -23.24 -37.98 13.15
CA ASP A 569 -23.54 -36.57 13.36
C ASP A 569 -24.49 -36.08 12.27
N ASP A 570 -25.73 -35.77 12.66
CA ASP A 570 -26.80 -35.34 11.76
C ASP A 570 -26.38 -34.12 10.93
N VAL A 571 -25.83 -33.09 11.58
CA VAL A 571 -25.40 -31.85 10.92
C VAL A 571 -24.22 -32.10 9.99
N ALA A 572 -23.29 -32.98 10.38
CA ALA A 572 -22.18 -33.35 9.51
C ALA A 572 -22.67 -34.11 8.27
N MET A 573 -23.68 -34.99 8.41
CA MET A 573 -24.22 -35.76 7.30
C MET A 573 -24.99 -34.87 6.32
N GLU A 574 -25.84 -33.99 6.84
CA GLU A 574 -26.58 -32.99 6.05
C GLU A 574 -25.62 -32.20 5.14
N ARG A 575 -24.54 -31.68 5.73
CA ARG A 575 -23.51 -30.93 5.01
C ARG A 575 -22.73 -31.81 4.03
N ALA A 576 -22.33 -33.01 4.43
CA ALA A 576 -21.57 -33.90 3.55
C ALA A 576 -22.35 -34.26 2.28
N VAL A 577 -23.66 -34.51 2.41
CA VAL A 577 -24.56 -34.78 1.28
C VAL A 577 -24.65 -33.57 0.35
N GLY A 578 -24.92 -32.37 0.90
CA GLY A 578 -24.99 -31.14 0.11
C GLY A 578 -23.69 -30.87 -0.66
N ARG A 579 -22.54 -30.98 0.00
CA ARG A 579 -21.21 -30.84 -0.63
C ARG A 579 -20.93 -31.91 -1.68
N GLY A 580 -21.45 -33.13 -1.50
CA GLY A 580 -21.37 -34.21 -2.47
C GLY A 580 -22.06 -33.90 -3.80
N PHE A 581 -23.18 -33.16 -3.76
CA PHE A 581 -23.84 -32.69 -4.98
C PHE A 581 -23.25 -31.38 -5.52
N GLU A 582 -22.80 -30.49 -4.64
CA GLU A 582 -22.11 -29.24 -5.02
C GLU A 582 -20.85 -29.52 -5.84
N ILE A 583 -20.06 -30.53 -5.46
CA ILE A 583 -18.86 -30.91 -6.22
C ILE A 583 -19.17 -31.57 -7.58
N MET A 584 -20.44 -31.93 -7.81
CA MET A 584 -20.94 -32.33 -9.13
C MET A 584 -21.59 -31.16 -9.88
N SER A 585 -21.27 -29.93 -9.46
CA SER A 585 -21.75 -28.65 -10.00
C SER A 585 -23.24 -28.33 -9.79
N LEU A 586 -23.93 -28.93 -8.80
CA LEU A 586 -25.28 -28.50 -8.44
C LEU A 586 -25.21 -27.32 -7.48
N ASP A 587 -26.07 -26.32 -7.65
CA ASP A 587 -26.19 -25.24 -6.67
C ASP A 587 -26.74 -25.84 -5.37
N TYR A 588 -25.99 -25.70 -4.28
CA TYR A 588 -26.39 -26.19 -2.95
C TYR A 588 -26.79 -25.02 -2.04
N GLU A 589 -28.02 -25.07 -1.55
CA GLU A 589 -28.55 -24.14 -0.55
C GLU A 589 -28.94 -24.92 0.73
N PRO A 590 -28.31 -24.64 1.89
CA PRO A 590 -28.73 -25.21 3.15
C PRO A 590 -30.05 -24.58 3.61
N ALA A 591 -31.03 -25.40 4.00
CA ALA A 591 -32.37 -24.94 4.39
C ALA A 591 -32.72 -25.22 5.87
N GLY A 592 -31.84 -25.94 6.59
CA GLY A 592 -32.05 -26.58 7.89
C GLY A 592 -32.91 -25.83 8.91
N GLY A 593 -33.69 -26.59 9.68
CA GLY A 593 -34.59 -26.06 10.70
C GLY A 593 -35.83 -26.92 10.90
N LYS A 594 -36.59 -26.68 11.99
CA LYS A 594 -37.83 -27.44 12.23
C LYS A 594 -38.88 -27.11 11.16
N GLY A 595 -39.23 -28.12 10.37
CA GLY A 595 -40.26 -28.00 9.32
C GLY A 595 -39.73 -27.53 7.97
N ARG A 596 -38.42 -27.62 7.74
CA ARG A 596 -37.77 -27.37 6.45
C ARG A 596 -36.95 -28.62 6.02
N PRO A 597 -36.64 -28.78 4.73
CA PRO A 597 -35.66 -29.78 4.30
C PRO A 597 -34.26 -29.43 4.81
N ASP A 598 -33.35 -30.41 4.78
CA ASP A 598 -31.96 -30.19 5.19
C ASP A 598 -31.22 -29.32 4.15
N GLY A 599 -31.55 -29.50 2.87
CA GLY A 599 -31.06 -28.63 1.81
C GLY A 599 -31.81 -28.74 0.48
N ILE A 600 -31.51 -27.79 -0.39
CA ILE A 600 -32.06 -27.64 -1.73
C ILE A 600 -30.91 -27.69 -2.73
N LEU A 601 -31.08 -28.49 -3.79
CA LEU A 601 -30.12 -28.66 -4.86
C LEU A 601 -30.75 -28.17 -6.16
N ARG A 602 -30.05 -27.34 -6.95
CA ARG A 602 -30.53 -26.87 -8.25
C ARG A 602 -29.55 -27.24 -9.36
N ALA A 603 -30.07 -27.83 -10.43
CA ALA A 603 -29.31 -28.13 -11.62
C ALA A 603 -29.77 -27.21 -12.76
N ARG A 604 -28.83 -26.44 -13.31
CA ARG A 604 -29.06 -25.47 -14.39
C ARG A 604 -28.74 -26.11 -15.75
N LEU A 605 -29.76 -26.58 -16.44
CA LEU A 605 -29.67 -27.16 -17.79
C LEU A 605 -30.06 -26.15 -18.88
N GLY A 606 -30.57 -24.98 -18.50
CA GLY A 606 -31.00 -23.93 -19.43
C GLY A 606 -32.31 -24.26 -20.14
N ARG A 607 -32.59 -23.56 -21.25
CA ARG A 607 -33.86 -23.67 -21.98
C ARG A 607 -33.77 -24.63 -23.16
N GLY A 608 -34.59 -25.67 -23.15
CA GLY A 608 -34.86 -26.51 -24.33
C GLY A 608 -35.92 -25.91 -25.25
N LEU A 609 -36.24 -26.62 -26.35
CA LEU A 609 -37.32 -26.25 -27.27
C LEU A 609 -38.70 -26.20 -26.59
N ASP A 610 -38.87 -26.90 -25.47
CA ASP A 610 -40.15 -27.13 -24.80
C ASP A 610 -40.28 -26.38 -23.45
N GLY A 611 -39.27 -25.60 -23.04
CA GLY A 611 -39.26 -24.90 -21.74
C GLY A 611 -37.91 -24.96 -21.02
N SER A 612 -37.87 -24.55 -19.75
CA SER A 612 -36.67 -24.77 -18.92
C SER A 612 -36.46 -26.26 -18.69
N ARG A 613 -35.21 -26.71 -18.78
CA ARG A 613 -34.78 -28.08 -18.44
C ARG A 613 -34.18 -28.16 -17.05
N ASP A 614 -34.06 -27.03 -16.37
CA ASP A 614 -33.61 -26.95 -14.99
C ASP A 614 -34.47 -27.85 -14.09
N TYR A 615 -33.88 -28.32 -13.00
CA TYR A 615 -34.61 -29.03 -11.97
C TYR A 615 -34.05 -28.76 -10.59
N THR A 616 -34.92 -28.92 -9.60
CA THR A 616 -34.66 -28.69 -8.19
C THR A 616 -34.96 -29.98 -7.42
N VAL A 617 -34.10 -30.28 -6.46
CA VAL A 617 -34.22 -31.44 -5.56
C VAL A 617 -34.15 -30.94 -4.13
N VAL A 618 -35.18 -31.21 -3.33
CA VAL A 618 -35.06 -31.07 -1.87
C VAL A 618 -34.51 -32.37 -1.30
N TYR A 619 -33.62 -32.30 -0.32
CA TYR A 619 -33.10 -33.50 0.34
C TYR A 619 -33.19 -33.46 1.86
N ASP A 620 -33.25 -34.66 2.42
CA ASP A 620 -33.28 -34.94 3.84
C ASP A 620 -32.24 -36.05 4.12
N ALA A 621 -31.21 -35.72 4.88
CA ALA A 621 -30.18 -36.66 5.28
C ALA A 621 -30.60 -37.35 6.60
N LYS A 622 -30.30 -38.64 6.71
CA LYS A 622 -30.66 -39.43 7.88
C LYS A 622 -29.47 -40.19 8.42
N THR A 623 -29.28 -40.07 9.73
CA THR A 623 -28.35 -40.89 10.49
C THR A 623 -29.08 -41.73 11.55
N SER A 624 -28.36 -42.71 12.09
CA SER A 624 -28.84 -43.52 13.19
C SER A 624 -27.66 -44.03 13.99
N GLY A 625 -27.75 -43.98 15.33
CA GLY A 625 -26.80 -44.68 16.21
C GLY A 625 -26.94 -46.22 16.19
N ARG A 626 -27.49 -46.79 15.13
CA ARG A 626 -27.65 -48.23 14.85
C ARG A 626 -27.10 -48.51 13.46
N ASP A 627 -26.74 -49.77 13.20
CA ASP A 627 -26.19 -50.21 11.90
C ASP A 627 -27.06 -49.88 10.67
N ALA A 628 -28.37 -49.69 10.85
CA ALA A 628 -29.29 -49.30 9.78
C ALA A 628 -30.38 -48.31 10.28
N ILE A 629 -30.83 -47.45 9.38
CA ILE A 629 -31.89 -46.45 9.60
C ILE A 629 -33.26 -47.16 9.49
N PRO A 630 -34.07 -47.17 10.55
CA PRO A 630 -35.40 -47.76 10.50
C PRO A 630 -36.33 -46.96 9.59
N ALA A 631 -37.24 -47.65 8.89
CA ALA A 631 -38.22 -46.99 8.02
C ALA A 631 -39.11 -45.97 8.77
N SER A 632 -39.26 -46.09 10.10
CA SER A 632 -40.01 -45.11 10.91
C SER A 632 -39.31 -43.76 11.08
N LYS A 633 -38.00 -43.67 10.81
CA LYS A 633 -37.24 -42.40 10.87
C LYS A 633 -37.32 -41.59 9.57
N VAL A 634 -37.83 -42.18 8.50
CA VAL A 634 -38.00 -41.50 7.21
C VAL A 634 -39.46 -41.13 7.04
N ASP A 635 -39.75 -39.83 7.01
CA ASP A 635 -41.08 -39.30 6.74
C ASP A 635 -41.22 -38.93 5.26
N VAL A 636 -41.70 -39.88 4.47
CA VAL A 636 -41.91 -39.71 3.03
C VAL A 636 -42.95 -38.63 2.74
N GLN A 637 -43.93 -38.40 3.63
CA GLN A 637 -44.95 -37.38 3.41
C GLN A 637 -44.37 -35.97 3.64
N ALA A 638 -43.52 -35.82 4.66
CA ALA A 638 -42.82 -34.56 4.91
C ALA A 638 -41.92 -34.16 3.72
N LEU A 639 -41.19 -35.12 3.13
CA LEU A 639 -40.38 -34.90 1.93
C LEU A 639 -41.19 -34.37 0.73
N VAL A 640 -42.40 -34.88 0.54
CA VAL A 640 -43.31 -34.40 -0.51
C VAL A 640 -43.78 -32.98 -0.19
N SER A 641 -44.15 -32.72 1.06
CA SER A 641 -44.53 -31.36 1.49
C SER A 641 -43.39 -30.35 1.31
N PHE A 642 -42.15 -30.72 1.64
CA PHE A 642 -41.00 -29.86 1.39
C PHE A 642 -40.80 -29.57 -0.10
N ALA A 643 -41.02 -30.56 -0.98
CA ALA A 643 -40.94 -30.34 -2.42
C ALA A 643 -42.05 -29.40 -2.91
N ASP A 644 -43.27 -29.53 -2.38
CA ASP A 644 -44.38 -28.63 -2.72
C ASP A 644 -44.11 -27.19 -2.25
N ASP A 645 -43.62 -27.03 -1.02
CA ASP A 645 -43.32 -25.73 -0.41
C ASP A 645 -42.18 -25.00 -1.16
N GLU A 646 -41.11 -25.74 -1.50
CA GLU A 646 -39.94 -25.21 -2.22
C GLU A 646 -40.09 -25.24 -3.76
N LYS A 647 -41.24 -25.71 -4.26
CA LYS A 647 -41.54 -25.91 -5.70
C LYS A 647 -40.49 -26.76 -6.42
N ALA A 648 -39.97 -27.77 -5.73
CA ALA A 648 -38.98 -28.69 -6.27
C ALA A 648 -39.62 -29.83 -7.06
N GLU A 649 -38.98 -30.24 -8.16
CA GLU A 649 -39.46 -31.35 -8.98
C GLU A 649 -39.23 -32.73 -8.34
N TYR A 650 -38.23 -32.85 -7.46
CA TYR A 650 -37.84 -34.12 -6.84
C TYR A 650 -37.57 -33.98 -5.33
N SER A 651 -37.79 -35.07 -4.60
CA SER A 651 -37.40 -35.21 -3.19
C SER A 651 -36.41 -36.36 -3.04
N LEU A 652 -35.41 -36.17 -2.18
CA LEU A 652 -34.33 -37.13 -1.95
C LEU A 652 -34.18 -37.43 -0.45
N VAL A 653 -34.09 -38.70 -0.09
CA VAL A 653 -33.60 -39.12 1.23
C VAL A 653 -32.25 -39.80 1.09
N VAL A 654 -31.26 -39.36 1.88
CA VAL A 654 -29.90 -39.93 1.85
C VAL A 654 -29.54 -40.52 3.20
N GLY A 655 -28.92 -41.69 3.22
CA GLY A 655 -28.45 -42.29 4.47
C GLY A 655 -27.40 -43.38 4.25
N HIS A 656 -26.67 -43.73 5.31
CA HIS A 656 -25.60 -44.72 5.23
C HIS A 656 -26.13 -46.13 4.91
N ALA A 657 -27.19 -46.55 5.59
CA ALA A 657 -27.84 -47.84 5.41
C ALA A 657 -29.28 -47.79 5.91
N PHE A 658 -30.20 -48.53 5.30
CA PHE A 658 -31.61 -48.61 5.72
C PHE A 658 -32.05 -50.03 6.05
N GLU A 659 -32.99 -50.19 6.99
CA GLU A 659 -33.52 -51.50 7.37
C GLU A 659 -34.24 -52.17 6.17
N GLY A 660 -33.75 -53.35 5.78
CA GLY A 660 -34.30 -54.11 4.66
C GLY A 660 -34.01 -53.48 3.29
N GLN A 661 -32.97 -52.66 3.16
CA GLN A 661 -32.62 -51.93 1.94
C GLN A 661 -32.59 -52.80 0.67
N ASP A 662 -32.14 -54.06 0.77
CA ASP A 662 -32.03 -54.99 -0.37
C ASP A 662 -33.33 -55.75 -0.68
N ASP A 663 -34.36 -55.62 0.17
CA ASP A 663 -35.67 -56.23 -0.03
C ASP A 663 -36.64 -55.18 -0.63
N PRO A 664 -37.08 -55.34 -1.89
CA PRO A 664 -38.07 -54.45 -2.49
C PRO A 664 -39.40 -54.40 -1.70
N GLU A 665 -39.67 -55.40 -0.87
CA GLU A 665 -40.89 -55.51 -0.07
C GLU A 665 -40.73 -54.97 1.37
N ALA A 666 -39.56 -54.41 1.70
CA ALA A 666 -39.31 -53.73 2.97
C ALA A 666 -40.15 -52.46 3.12
N ALA A 667 -40.37 -52.05 4.38
CA ALA A 667 -41.30 -50.99 4.73
C ALA A 667 -40.98 -49.63 4.09
N LEU A 668 -39.71 -49.25 3.98
CA LEU A 668 -39.29 -47.99 3.35
C LEU A 668 -39.51 -48.04 1.83
N ASN A 669 -39.01 -49.07 1.16
CA ASN A 669 -39.15 -49.27 -0.29
C ASN A 669 -40.63 -49.27 -0.72
N LYS A 670 -41.52 -49.92 0.07
CA LYS A 670 -42.98 -49.88 -0.16
C LYS A 670 -43.59 -48.48 -0.05
N ARG A 671 -43.18 -47.69 0.95
CA ARG A 671 -43.69 -46.32 1.13
C ARG A 671 -43.28 -45.41 -0.01
N ILE A 672 -42.02 -45.50 -0.44
CA ILE A 672 -41.50 -44.76 -1.59
C ILE A 672 -42.27 -45.16 -2.85
N ARG A 673 -42.39 -46.47 -3.14
CA ARG A 673 -43.14 -46.96 -4.30
C ARG A 673 -44.60 -46.47 -4.30
N SER A 674 -45.29 -46.55 -3.17
CA SER A 674 -46.66 -46.05 -3.04
C SER A 674 -46.78 -44.53 -3.24
N SER A 675 -45.77 -43.76 -2.83
CA SER A 675 -45.69 -42.31 -3.05
C SER A 675 -45.52 -42.00 -4.55
N VAL A 676 -44.64 -42.73 -5.22
CA VAL A 676 -44.40 -42.61 -6.67
C VAL A 676 -45.62 -43.01 -7.50
N GLU A 677 -46.31 -44.10 -7.12
CA GLU A 677 -47.58 -44.52 -7.75
C GLU A 677 -48.68 -43.46 -7.60
N SER A 678 -48.59 -42.61 -6.56
CA SER A 678 -49.51 -41.48 -6.33
C SER A 678 -49.12 -40.21 -7.10
N GLY A 679 -48.04 -40.24 -7.88
CA GLY A 679 -47.57 -39.14 -8.72
C GLY A 679 -46.39 -38.34 -8.14
N ASN A 680 -45.92 -38.66 -6.94
CA ASN A 680 -44.79 -37.97 -6.31
C ASN A 680 -43.44 -38.46 -6.87
N ARG A 681 -42.36 -37.73 -6.61
CA ARG A 681 -41.00 -38.04 -7.11
C ARG A 681 -40.00 -38.14 -5.96
N VAL A 682 -40.16 -39.16 -5.14
CA VAL A 682 -39.29 -39.40 -3.97
C VAL A 682 -38.27 -40.48 -4.29
N THR A 683 -36.99 -40.20 -4.03
CA THR A 683 -35.87 -41.10 -4.27
C THR A 683 -35.10 -41.37 -2.99
N ALA A 684 -34.69 -42.62 -2.75
CA ALA A 684 -33.79 -42.99 -1.66
C ALA A 684 -32.42 -43.36 -2.19
N LEU A 685 -31.37 -42.77 -1.61
CA LEU A 685 -29.98 -42.93 -2.04
C LEU A 685 -29.09 -43.32 -0.86
N LEU A 686 -28.18 -44.27 -1.08
CA LEU A 686 -27.16 -44.58 -0.07
C LEU A 686 -25.99 -43.62 -0.20
N THR A 687 -25.36 -43.31 0.93
CA THR A 687 -24.13 -42.50 0.95
C THR A 687 -23.02 -43.12 0.09
N GLU A 688 -22.95 -44.46 0.02
CA GLU A 688 -22.01 -45.19 -0.85
C GLU A 688 -22.29 -44.96 -2.35
N ASP A 689 -23.56 -44.92 -2.74
CA ASP A 689 -23.97 -44.65 -4.12
C ASP A 689 -23.67 -43.18 -4.50
N LEU A 690 -23.87 -42.24 -3.56
CA LEU A 690 -23.48 -40.84 -3.73
C LEU A 690 -21.95 -40.69 -3.89
N ILE A 691 -21.15 -41.38 -3.08
CA ILE A 691 -19.69 -41.42 -3.25
C ILE A 691 -19.32 -41.95 -4.64
N THR A 692 -20.03 -42.96 -5.12
CA THR A 692 -19.82 -43.51 -6.46
C THR A 692 -20.15 -42.48 -7.53
N LEU A 693 -21.26 -41.74 -7.42
CA LEU A 693 -21.61 -40.66 -8.33
C LEU A 693 -20.55 -39.55 -8.35
N VAL A 694 -20.03 -39.14 -7.18
CA VAL A 694 -18.92 -38.16 -7.09
C VAL A 694 -17.67 -38.67 -7.83
N LYS A 695 -17.32 -39.95 -7.65
CA LYS A 695 -16.19 -40.57 -8.37
C LYS A 695 -16.43 -40.64 -9.87
N LEU A 696 -17.64 -40.96 -10.31
CA LEU A 696 -18.02 -41.00 -11.72
C LEU A 696 -17.98 -39.61 -12.34
N HIS A 697 -18.47 -38.59 -11.63
CA HIS A 697 -18.41 -37.21 -12.09
C HIS A 697 -16.97 -36.78 -12.31
N TYR A 698 -16.10 -37.07 -11.35
CA TYR A 698 -14.68 -36.76 -11.44
C TYR A 698 -13.97 -37.50 -12.58
N ARG A 699 -14.29 -38.78 -12.80
CA ARG A 699 -13.61 -39.61 -13.80
C ARG A 699 -14.15 -39.39 -15.22
N PHE A 700 -15.44 -39.13 -15.38
CA PHE A 700 -16.12 -39.16 -16.67
C PHE A 700 -16.90 -37.88 -17.01
N GLY A 701 -17.04 -36.92 -16.09
CA GLY A 701 -17.85 -35.72 -16.30
C GLY A 701 -19.33 -36.06 -16.37
N LEU A 702 -19.92 -36.40 -15.22
CA LEU A 702 -21.33 -36.81 -15.12
C LEU A 702 -22.22 -35.59 -15.40
N THR A 703 -23.08 -35.71 -16.42
CA THR A 703 -23.93 -34.60 -16.86
C THR A 703 -25.15 -34.43 -15.97
N PHE A 704 -25.73 -33.23 -15.91
CA PHE A 704 -26.98 -32.99 -15.17
C PHE A 704 -28.15 -33.82 -15.69
N SER A 705 -28.18 -34.18 -16.97
CA SER A 705 -29.22 -35.07 -17.53
C SER A 705 -29.03 -36.51 -17.08
N GLU A 706 -27.80 -36.99 -16.96
CA GLU A 706 -27.52 -38.32 -16.40
C GLU A 706 -27.85 -38.36 -14.90
N LEU A 707 -27.53 -37.31 -14.16
CA LEU A 707 -27.95 -37.21 -12.75
C LEU A 707 -29.47 -37.12 -12.62
N ARG A 708 -30.15 -36.39 -13.51
CA ARG A 708 -31.61 -36.26 -13.53
C ARG A 708 -32.30 -37.61 -13.70
N SER A 709 -31.75 -38.49 -14.55
CA SER A 709 -32.31 -39.83 -14.74
C SER A 709 -32.37 -40.65 -13.45
N LEU A 710 -31.47 -40.39 -12.48
CA LEU A 710 -31.51 -41.00 -11.15
C LEU A 710 -32.83 -40.68 -10.44
N PHE A 711 -33.31 -39.45 -10.55
CA PHE A 711 -34.54 -39.00 -9.87
C PHE A 711 -35.81 -39.27 -10.67
N GLU A 712 -35.69 -39.54 -11.97
CA GLU A 712 -36.81 -39.85 -12.87
C GLU A 712 -37.11 -41.35 -12.94
N ASP A 713 -36.07 -42.18 -12.98
CA ASP A 713 -36.18 -43.60 -13.33
C ASP A 713 -35.93 -44.54 -12.14
N ALA A 714 -35.32 -44.05 -11.05
CA ALA A 714 -34.94 -44.88 -9.91
C ALA A 714 -35.38 -44.25 -8.58
N HIS A 715 -36.16 -44.98 -7.77
CA HIS A 715 -36.76 -44.40 -6.57
C HIS A 715 -36.43 -45.17 -5.29
N THR A 716 -36.53 -46.49 -5.33
CA THR A 716 -36.20 -47.35 -4.17
C THR A 716 -34.71 -47.66 -4.14
N ILE A 717 -34.19 -48.04 -2.95
CA ILE A 717 -32.75 -48.29 -2.79
C ILE A 717 -32.19 -49.32 -3.79
N PRO A 718 -32.85 -50.47 -4.06
CA PRO A 718 -32.38 -51.40 -5.09
C PRO A 718 -32.35 -50.79 -6.49
N GLU A 719 -33.39 -50.03 -6.87
CA GLU A 719 -33.47 -49.38 -8.18
C GLU A 719 -32.37 -48.34 -8.35
N THR A 720 -32.15 -47.50 -7.33
CA THR A 720 -31.13 -46.46 -7.33
C THR A 720 -29.73 -47.07 -7.42
N ARG A 721 -29.45 -48.14 -6.67
CA ARG A 721 -28.16 -48.86 -6.75
C ARG A 721 -27.93 -49.49 -8.12
N ASP A 722 -28.95 -50.16 -8.67
CA ASP A 722 -28.86 -50.76 -10.00
C ASP A 722 -28.67 -49.69 -11.08
N HIS A 723 -29.30 -48.52 -10.93
CA HIS A 723 -29.14 -47.38 -11.82
C HIS A 723 -27.74 -46.79 -11.78
N VAL A 724 -27.18 -46.56 -10.58
CA VAL A 724 -25.78 -46.08 -10.44
C VAL A 724 -24.79 -47.09 -11.05
N ARG A 725 -25.01 -48.39 -10.85
CA ARG A 725 -24.19 -49.44 -11.46
C ARG A 725 -24.28 -49.45 -12.98
N ALA A 726 -25.49 -49.38 -13.53
CA ALA A 726 -25.70 -49.32 -14.98
C ALA A 726 -25.08 -48.04 -15.58
N LEU A 727 -25.17 -46.92 -14.86
CA LEU A 727 -24.54 -45.67 -15.25
C LEU A 727 -23.02 -45.79 -15.27
N GLN A 728 -22.42 -46.40 -14.24
CA GLN A 728 -20.99 -46.70 -14.20
C GLN A 728 -20.56 -47.55 -15.41
N GLU A 729 -21.23 -48.68 -15.65
CA GLU A 729 -20.90 -49.57 -16.78
C GLU A 729 -21.04 -48.87 -18.13
N SER A 730 -22.09 -48.05 -18.29
CA SER A 730 -22.29 -47.21 -19.47
C SER A 730 -21.15 -46.22 -19.66
N LEU A 731 -20.76 -45.46 -18.63
CA LEU A 731 -19.69 -44.47 -18.71
C LEU A 731 -18.33 -45.12 -18.98
N GLU A 732 -18.03 -46.26 -18.34
CA GLU A 732 -16.80 -47.02 -18.58
C GLU A 732 -16.73 -47.56 -20.02
N SER A 733 -17.87 -47.89 -20.63
CA SER A 733 -17.93 -48.40 -22.02
C SER A 733 -17.77 -47.33 -23.10
N ARG A 734 -18.03 -46.05 -22.78
CA ARG A 734 -17.96 -44.93 -23.73
C ARG A 734 -16.53 -44.52 -24.11
N GLY A 735 -15.52 -45.03 -23.41
CA GLY A 735 -14.13 -44.62 -23.56
C GLY A 735 -13.82 -43.28 -22.89
N GLU A 736 -12.53 -42.99 -22.66
CA GLU A 736 -12.12 -41.69 -22.10
C GLU A 736 -12.47 -40.56 -23.08
N LEU A 737 -13.09 -39.49 -22.58
CA LEU A 737 -13.31 -38.28 -23.37
C LEU A 737 -11.96 -37.77 -23.89
N PRO A 738 -11.89 -37.26 -25.13
CA PRO A 738 -10.66 -36.75 -25.72
C PRO A 738 -10.30 -35.37 -25.13
N LEU A 739 -10.14 -35.29 -23.81
CA LEU A 739 -9.86 -34.07 -23.03
C LEU A 739 -8.64 -33.34 -23.57
N ARG A 740 -7.61 -34.07 -24.02
CA ARG A 740 -6.43 -33.46 -24.62
C ARG A 740 -6.77 -32.69 -25.89
N GLU A 741 -7.52 -33.33 -26.80
CA GLU A 741 -7.96 -32.74 -28.06
C GLU A 741 -8.88 -31.55 -27.82
N LEU A 742 -9.74 -31.63 -26.79
CA LEU A 742 -10.64 -30.56 -26.38
C LEU A 742 -9.87 -29.33 -25.86
N LEU A 743 -8.92 -29.53 -24.95
CA LEU A 743 -8.07 -28.46 -24.42
C LEU A 743 -7.19 -27.83 -25.52
N ASP A 744 -6.62 -28.65 -26.40
CA ASP A 744 -5.83 -28.17 -27.54
C ASP A 744 -6.69 -27.37 -28.53
N ALA A 745 -7.96 -27.75 -28.73
CA ALA A 745 -8.88 -27.01 -29.58
C ALA A 745 -9.27 -25.66 -28.98
N LEU A 746 -9.50 -25.61 -27.67
CA LEU A 746 -9.84 -24.37 -26.95
C LEU A 746 -8.65 -23.40 -26.86
N GLU A 747 -7.43 -23.92 -26.66
CA GLU A 747 -6.20 -23.11 -26.67
C GLU A 747 -6.00 -22.42 -28.03
N ARG A 748 -6.26 -23.12 -29.15
CA ARG A 748 -6.21 -22.53 -30.49
C ARG A 748 -7.24 -21.42 -30.69
N GLU A 749 -8.43 -21.54 -30.10
CA GLU A 749 -9.43 -20.46 -30.16
C GLU A 749 -9.02 -19.25 -29.34
N GLN A 750 -8.26 -19.45 -28.27
CA GLN A 750 -7.75 -18.36 -27.43
C GLN A 750 -6.67 -17.51 -28.13
N GLU A 751 -6.02 -18.04 -29.18
CA GLU A 751 -5.10 -17.28 -30.04
C GLU A 751 -5.83 -16.19 -30.85
N ASP A 752 -7.14 -16.31 -31.05
CA ASP A 752 -7.95 -15.27 -31.68
C ASP A 752 -8.36 -14.20 -30.65
N GLN A 753 -7.70 -13.03 -30.72
CA GLN A 753 -7.96 -11.88 -29.84
C GLN A 753 -9.40 -11.32 -29.91
N HIS A 754 -10.20 -11.75 -30.88
CA HIS A 754 -11.58 -11.28 -31.08
C HIS A 754 -12.64 -12.33 -30.70
N SER A 755 -12.23 -13.54 -30.32
CA SER A 755 -13.12 -14.64 -29.94
C SER A 755 -12.88 -15.07 -28.50
N ARG A 756 -13.94 -15.52 -27.81
CA ARG A 756 -13.81 -16.25 -26.54
C ARG A 756 -13.86 -17.74 -26.86
N PRO A 757 -12.94 -18.56 -26.32
CA PRO A 757 -12.98 -20.01 -26.54
C PRO A 757 -14.33 -20.58 -26.13
N GLN A 758 -14.93 -21.37 -27.01
CA GLN A 758 -16.28 -21.87 -26.80
C GLN A 758 -16.40 -23.33 -27.25
N ILE A 759 -17.02 -24.15 -26.41
CA ILE A 759 -17.04 -25.61 -26.59
C ILE A 759 -17.65 -26.02 -27.94
N ASN A 760 -18.71 -25.33 -28.40
CA ASN A 760 -19.32 -25.68 -29.68
C ASN A 760 -18.45 -25.30 -30.88
N ALA A 761 -17.66 -24.24 -30.77
CA ALA A 761 -16.70 -23.85 -31.80
C ALA A 761 -15.52 -24.84 -31.83
N ALA A 762 -14.95 -25.19 -30.67
CA ALA A 762 -13.89 -26.19 -30.56
C ALA A 762 -14.35 -27.56 -31.09
N ARG A 763 -15.58 -27.94 -30.73
CA ARG A 763 -16.24 -29.16 -31.22
C ARG A 763 -16.39 -29.19 -32.73
N ARG A 764 -16.82 -28.09 -33.37
CA ARG A 764 -17.00 -28.03 -34.84
C ARG A 764 -15.70 -28.23 -35.61
N ASN A 765 -14.57 -27.93 -34.99
CA ASN A 765 -13.25 -27.92 -35.62
C ASN A 765 -12.44 -29.21 -35.39
N SER A 766 -13.01 -30.24 -34.75
CA SER A 766 -12.36 -31.54 -34.54
C SER A 766 -13.30 -32.70 -34.82
N ASP A 767 -12.91 -33.57 -35.75
CA ASP A 767 -13.69 -34.75 -36.13
C ASP A 767 -13.94 -35.69 -34.93
N LEU A 768 -13.03 -35.71 -33.95
CA LEU A 768 -13.16 -36.50 -32.71
C LEU A 768 -14.16 -35.85 -31.72
N LEU A 769 -14.16 -34.52 -31.60
CA LEU A 769 -15.05 -33.83 -30.65
C LEU A 769 -16.51 -33.81 -31.12
N VAL A 770 -16.75 -33.83 -32.44
CA VAL A 770 -18.11 -33.87 -33.01
C VAL A 770 -18.89 -35.11 -32.57
N GLU A 771 -18.22 -36.23 -32.27
CA GLU A 771 -18.83 -37.48 -31.81
C GLU A 771 -19.45 -37.37 -30.40
N HIS A 772 -19.06 -36.36 -29.62
CA HIS A 772 -19.56 -36.10 -28.27
C HIS A 772 -20.57 -34.95 -28.26
N THR A 773 -21.52 -34.96 -27.31
CA THR A 773 -22.47 -33.85 -27.17
C THR A 773 -21.81 -32.65 -26.47
N PRO A 774 -22.26 -31.41 -26.72
CA PRO A 774 -21.75 -30.23 -26.02
C PRO A 774 -21.82 -30.37 -24.49
N GLU A 775 -22.90 -30.97 -23.99
CA GLU A 775 -23.11 -31.21 -22.56
C GLU A 775 -22.06 -32.16 -21.99
N GLN A 776 -21.68 -33.21 -22.73
CA GLN A 776 -20.60 -34.14 -22.33
C GLN A 776 -19.25 -33.44 -22.25
N LEU A 777 -18.90 -32.63 -23.26
CA LEU A 777 -17.64 -31.89 -23.28
C LEU A 777 -17.58 -30.83 -22.18
N GLN A 778 -18.71 -30.17 -21.89
CA GLN A 778 -18.82 -29.19 -20.82
C GLN A 778 -18.69 -29.83 -19.44
N ALA A 779 -19.38 -30.94 -19.19
CA ALA A 779 -19.25 -31.67 -17.94
C ALA A 779 -17.81 -32.16 -17.70
N ALA A 780 -17.12 -32.59 -18.77
CA ALA A 780 -15.71 -32.96 -18.70
C ALA A 780 -14.81 -31.81 -18.27
N LEU A 781 -14.99 -30.62 -18.87
CA LEU A 781 -14.18 -29.45 -18.55
C LEU A 781 -14.50 -28.88 -17.17
N LYS A 782 -15.77 -28.94 -16.74
CA LYS A 782 -16.17 -28.59 -15.37
C LYS A 782 -15.49 -29.50 -14.35
N ALA A 783 -15.48 -30.81 -14.58
CA ALA A 783 -14.72 -31.74 -13.72
C ALA A 783 -13.21 -31.43 -13.66
N VAL A 784 -12.61 -30.99 -14.77
CA VAL A 784 -11.21 -30.51 -14.79
C VAL A 784 -11.07 -29.20 -14.01
N ALA A 785 -12.01 -28.26 -14.16
CA ALA A 785 -12.04 -26.99 -13.43
C ALA A 785 -12.20 -27.20 -11.91
N ASP A 786 -13.04 -28.14 -11.50
CA ASP A 786 -13.27 -28.48 -10.09
C ASP A 786 -12.02 -29.11 -9.46
N LEU A 787 -11.27 -29.91 -10.23
CA LEU A 787 -10.02 -30.52 -9.75
C LEU A 787 -8.86 -29.55 -9.64
N LEU A 788 -8.66 -28.74 -10.68
CA LEU A 788 -7.50 -27.86 -10.78
C LEU A 788 -7.74 -26.49 -10.13
N GLY A 789 -9.01 -26.10 -10.04
CA GLY A 789 -9.48 -24.78 -9.64
C GLY A 789 -9.45 -23.78 -10.79
N ALA A 790 -10.21 -22.70 -10.61
CA ALA A 790 -10.36 -21.59 -11.57
C ALA A 790 -9.06 -20.84 -11.93
N ARG A 791 -7.94 -21.13 -11.24
CA ARG A 791 -6.60 -20.61 -11.60
C ARG A 791 -5.99 -21.31 -12.81
N TRP A 792 -6.54 -22.44 -13.22
CA TRP A 792 -6.06 -23.22 -14.36
C TRP A 792 -7.05 -23.14 -15.52
N ILE A 793 -8.31 -23.44 -15.23
CA ILE A 793 -9.38 -23.44 -16.22
C ILE A 793 -10.70 -23.06 -15.54
N ASP A 794 -11.51 -22.29 -16.23
CA ASP A 794 -12.84 -21.84 -15.81
C ASP A 794 -13.83 -22.07 -16.95
N VAL A 795 -15.01 -22.59 -16.62
CA VAL A 795 -16.01 -23.07 -17.58
C VAL A 795 -17.37 -22.56 -17.14
N ASP A 796 -18.00 -21.72 -17.94
CA ASP A 796 -19.33 -21.21 -17.63
C ASP A 796 -20.45 -22.15 -18.09
N ASP A 797 -21.67 -21.85 -17.66
CA ASP A 797 -22.87 -22.61 -18.02
C ASP A 797 -23.26 -22.50 -19.50
N GLN A 798 -22.76 -21.48 -20.20
CA GLN A 798 -22.98 -21.28 -21.64
C GLN A 798 -21.93 -21.98 -22.51
N GLY A 799 -20.97 -22.67 -21.89
CA GLY A 799 -19.91 -23.40 -22.55
C GLY A 799 -18.78 -22.52 -23.08
N TYR A 800 -18.61 -21.30 -22.55
CA TYR A 800 -17.37 -20.54 -22.72
C TYR A 800 -16.32 -21.05 -21.76
N VAL A 801 -15.08 -21.05 -22.22
CA VAL A 801 -13.95 -21.58 -21.47
C VAL A 801 -12.85 -20.53 -21.40
N ARG A 802 -12.31 -20.32 -20.21
CA ARG A 802 -11.13 -19.50 -19.97
C ARG A 802 -10.02 -20.38 -19.44
N MET A 803 -8.93 -20.47 -20.20
CA MET A 803 -7.73 -21.18 -19.78
C MET A 803 -6.67 -20.15 -19.37
N GLU A 804 -6.14 -20.29 -18.16
CA GLU A 804 -5.09 -19.43 -17.60
C GLU A 804 -3.69 -20.03 -17.80
N GLN A 805 -3.63 -21.31 -18.20
CA GLN A 805 -2.41 -22.08 -18.47
C GLN A 805 -2.57 -22.81 -19.81
N SER A 806 -1.46 -23.26 -20.39
CA SER A 806 -1.51 -23.98 -21.67
C SER A 806 -2.24 -25.32 -21.53
N ALA A 807 -2.77 -25.85 -22.64
CA ALA A 807 -3.40 -27.17 -22.64
C ALA A 807 -2.42 -28.24 -22.10
N ALA A 808 -1.11 -28.11 -22.41
CA ALA A 808 -0.02 -28.96 -21.94
C ALA A 808 0.10 -28.97 -20.40
N GLU A 809 0.15 -27.79 -19.79
CA GLU A 809 0.27 -27.63 -18.35
C GLU A 809 -0.98 -28.13 -17.63
N ILE A 810 -2.17 -27.79 -18.12
CA ILE A 810 -3.45 -28.27 -17.59
C ILE A 810 -3.50 -29.80 -17.61
N SER A 811 -3.13 -30.41 -18.74
CA SER A 811 -3.12 -31.88 -18.87
C SER A 811 -2.11 -32.55 -17.93
N GLN A 812 -0.96 -31.92 -17.68
CA GLN A 812 0.06 -32.44 -16.79
C GLN A 812 -0.37 -32.37 -15.33
N GLU A 813 -0.91 -31.23 -14.90
CA GLU A 813 -1.40 -31.05 -13.53
C GLU A 813 -2.63 -31.92 -13.27
N LEU A 814 -3.54 -32.05 -14.24
CA LEU A 814 -4.68 -32.98 -14.18
C LEU A 814 -4.19 -34.41 -13.91
N ARG A 815 -3.19 -34.89 -14.66
CA ARG A 815 -2.59 -36.22 -14.43
C ARG A 815 -1.95 -36.34 -13.04
N ARG A 816 -1.29 -35.29 -12.56
CA ARG A 816 -0.66 -35.26 -11.24
C ARG A 816 -1.70 -35.36 -10.12
N ARG A 817 -2.74 -34.53 -10.19
CA ARG A 817 -3.86 -34.50 -9.22
C ARG A 817 -4.68 -35.79 -9.25
N LEU A 818 -4.91 -36.36 -10.42
CA LEU A 818 -5.52 -37.69 -10.59
C LEU A 818 -4.67 -38.78 -9.93
N ALA A 819 -3.35 -38.76 -10.13
CA ALA A 819 -2.44 -39.72 -9.51
C ALA A 819 -2.44 -39.60 -7.98
N ASP A 820 -2.41 -38.37 -7.43
CA ASP A 820 -2.47 -38.12 -5.98
C ASP A 820 -3.81 -38.61 -5.39
N ALA A 821 -4.94 -38.36 -6.07
CA ALA A 821 -6.26 -38.82 -5.65
C ALA A 821 -6.41 -40.35 -5.67
N LEU A 822 -5.79 -41.02 -6.64
CA LEU A 822 -5.79 -42.48 -6.78
C LEU A 822 -4.78 -43.18 -5.84
N GLU A 823 -3.64 -42.54 -5.49
CA GLU A 823 -2.67 -43.09 -4.53
C GLU A 823 -3.23 -43.14 -3.09
N ILE A 824 -4.08 -42.17 -2.72
CA ILE A 824 -4.81 -42.17 -1.44
C ILE A 824 -5.78 -43.37 -1.36
N GLU A 825 -6.32 -43.81 -2.51
CA GLU A 825 -7.19 -44.98 -2.62
C GLU A 825 -6.43 -46.29 -2.35
N LEU A 826 -5.21 -46.42 -2.88
CA LEU A 826 -4.34 -47.57 -2.62
C LEU A 826 -3.88 -47.65 -1.15
N GLN A 827 -3.57 -46.51 -0.52
CA GLN A 827 -3.15 -46.48 0.88
C GLN A 827 -4.31 -46.73 1.87
N SER A 828 -5.53 -46.30 1.55
CA SER A 828 -6.72 -46.56 2.37
C SER A 828 -7.21 -48.01 2.26
N MET A 829 -7.07 -48.67 1.10
CA MET A 829 -7.32 -50.11 0.95
C MET A 829 -6.27 -50.97 1.67
N ILE A 830 -4.99 -50.57 1.66
CA ILE A 830 -3.92 -51.28 2.38
C ILE A 830 -4.03 -51.10 3.90
N SER A 831 -4.61 -49.99 4.38
CA SER A 831 -4.82 -49.74 5.82
C SER A 831 -6.11 -50.37 6.38
N SER A 832 -6.97 -50.92 5.52
CA SER A 832 -8.24 -51.59 5.89
C SER A 832 -8.24 -53.10 5.61
N THR A 833 -7.07 -53.68 5.28
CA THR A 833 -6.79 -55.13 5.34
C THR A 833 -5.81 -55.41 6.48
#